data_AF-A0A146FE21-F1
#
_entry.id   AF-A0A146FE21-F1
#
_cell.length_a   1.000
_cell.length_b   1.000
_cell.length_c   1.000
_cell.angle_alpha   90.00
_cell.angle_beta   90.00
_cell.angle_gamma   90.00
#
_symmetry.space_group_name_H-M   'P 1'
#
loop_
_entity.id
_entity.type
_entity.pdbx_description
1 polymer ?
#
loop_
_entity_poly.entity_id
_entity_poly.type
_entity_poly.pdbx_seq_one_letter_code
_entity_poly.pdbx_strand_id
1 'polypeptide(L)'
;MLKTPYDQDAPWEAIKSLEYPMPAQAWYKALRDVGYSFGPSFQSQLEVEAVAGQRTNRGLVSFSEPPSSYPQSPYSVHPVAIDGCLQSGAASLWQGIRSAVGGALVPAVVDDLLINARDVAAVPVAVAAASAEFSGVGSPEEAHNYHSHIQVFDPASKRLLLKVTGLWYHKLDASPESPERQHTFMRLHWKPQMSTLSDGQIRGLVQAPRSLQKPMPHHDSSSPSRKQWTLMELLLHEKHSLRVVEFSTLPFEESVGRAIFDGDLSLGEGNCKYQFMPKNLASLRASQALLSETYPQAQMNMLDVTKPDVGLSMLPDMLDLAILQLGPVSSADLANALVNVRRAMTPTAYLLVLGTSLVDVTEDTGSASVISGEDSDSGSSDWSMIGSSSSQILDFLRGQGFERVVPLAQESLSEDTVFLAQLSSDKTIVSPPLATTSEVKVLHLTPEDKPLVKQLAIAGKAPSEQHLPLPAAAIAPSSVVVIVDEAIQHLTASGCKILWVTSGAQLDVRHPDRSLAYGLSRVVRAEDPCVNFTLLDVESTVSTGSLEAICRTILSLQQGHQTQDHEYVERGGVVHVSRVYPDTQMNADAEKEDAITTTAALSPAQQTQNLHEHPSCVRLVCRQPGKLQSHCFAEASSSPVPLPDDFIEVEMHAAGLNFKDILGRLSLSMEPSNRNASYRALDAVA
;
A
#
# COMPACT_ATOMS: atom_id res chain seq x y z
N MET A 1 -29.07 -3.11 57.94
CA MET A 1 -28.28 -3.94 57.00
C MET A 1 -26.85 -3.42 57.03
N LEU A 2 -25.89 -4.29 57.36
CA LEU A 2 -24.47 -3.93 57.34
C LEU A 2 -24.08 -3.66 55.88
N LYS A 3 -23.59 -2.45 55.57
CA LYS A 3 -22.95 -2.17 54.27
C LYS A 3 -21.75 -3.10 54.17
N THR A 4 -21.79 -4.01 53.20
CA THR A 4 -20.61 -4.84 52.93
C THR A 4 -19.59 -3.99 52.15
N PRO A 5 -18.28 -4.29 52.21
CA PRO A 5 -17.27 -3.57 51.43
C PRO A 5 -17.49 -3.64 49.90
N TYR A 6 -18.46 -4.43 49.46
CA TYR A 6 -18.87 -4.66 48.08
C TYR A 6 -20.04 -3.76 47.61
N ASP A 7 -20.69 -3.03 48.53
CA ASP A 7 -21.76 -2.06 48.22
C ASP A 7 -21.15 -0.67 47.97
N GLN A 8 -20.24 -0.57 46.99
CA GLN A 8 -19.68 0.71 46.55
C GLN A 8 -20.60 1.33 45.49
N ASP A 9 -21.14 2.51 45.79
CA ASP A 9 -21.82 3.33 44.78
C ASP A 9 -20.78 3.90 43.81
N ALA A 10 -21.15 3.97 42.54
CA ALA A 10 -20.26 4.46 41.50
C ALA A 10 -19.84 5.93 41.75
N PRO A 11 -18.55 6.28 41.62
CA PRO A 11 -18.15 7.68 41.62
C PRO A 11 -18.82 8.40 40.45
N TRP A 12 -19.24 9.66 40.66
CA TRP A 12 -20.03 10.40 39.68
C TRP A 12 -19.33 10.47 38.30
N GLU A 13 -18.00 10.58 38.30
CA GLU A 13 -17.18 10.63 37.09
C GLU A 13 -17.24 9.34 36.26
N ALA A 14 -17.44 8.19 36.91
CA ALA A 14 -17.51 6.90 36.22
C ALA A 14 -18.87 6.66 35.55
N ILE A 15 -19.95 7.32 36.00
CA ILE A 15 -21.32 7.09 35.50
C ILE A 15 -21.96 8.29 34.77
N LYS A 16 -21.28 9.45 34.72
CA LYS A 16 -21.76 10.58 33.90
C LYS A 16 -21.92 10.17 32.43
N SER A 17 -22.79 10.81 31.67
CA SER A 17 -22.86 10.54 30.23
C SER A 17 -21.50 10.72 29.55
N LEU A 18 -21.18 9.89 28.55
CA LEU A 18 -20.01 10.08 27.71
C LEU A 18 -20.17 11.41 26.95
N GLU A 19 -19.12 12.21 26.91
CA GLU A 19 -19.10 13.53 26.26
C GLU A 19 -18.69 13.40 24.78
N TYR A 20 -17.65 12.61 24.50
CA TYR A 20 -17.10 12.39 23.17
C TYR A 20 -16.89 10.89 22.86
N PRO A 21 -17.94 10.05 22.96
CA PRO A 21 -17.81 8.64 22.66
C PRO A 21 -17.56 8.40 21.18
N MET A 22 -16.86 7.30 20.90
CA MET A 22 -16.73 6.77 19.55
C MET A 22 -17.24 5.32 19.49
N PRO A 23 -17.76 4.85 18.33
CA PRO A 23 -18.16 3.46 18.18
C PRO A 23 -16.99 2.50 18.45
N ALA A 24 -17.21 1.48 19.27
CA ALA A 24 -16.19 0.50 19.62
C ALA A 24 -15.67 -0.31 18.41
N GLN A 25 -16.41 -0.35 17.31
CA GLN A 25 -16.00 -0.99 16.05
C GLN A 25 -14.64 -0.51 15.55
N ALA A 26 -14.32 0.75 15.80
CA ALA A 26 -13.04 1.34 15.44
C ALA A 26 -11.87 0.79 16.26
N TRP A 27 -12.10 0.43 17.53
CA TRP A 27 -11.15 -0.26 18.39
C TRP A 27 -11.04 -1.73 18.00
N TYR A 28 -12.15 -2.41 17.72
CA TYR A 28 -12.13 -3.79 17.22
C TYR A 28 -11.41 -3.94 15.89
N LYS A 29 -11.47 -2.93 15.01
CA LYS A 29 -10.65 -2.90 13.79
C LYS A 29 -9.16 -2.88 14.14
N ALA A 30 -8.71 -1.92 14.95
CA ALA A 30 -7.31 -1.81 15.34
C ALA A 30 -6.78 -3.05 16.07
N LEU A 31 -7.60 -3.69 16.92
CA LEU A 31 -7.25 -4.95 17.57
C LEU A 31 -7.17 -6.11 16.55
N ARG A 32 -8.08 -6.17 15.57
CA ARG A 32 -8.05 -7.19 14.52
C ARG A 32 -6.76 -7.11 13.68
N ASP A 33 -6.32 -5.91 13.35
CA ASP A 33 -5.09 -5.62 12.60
C ASP A 33 -3.81 -6.07 13.35
N VAL A 34 -3.91 -6.49 14.63
CA VAL A 34 -2.78 -7.11 15.35
C VAL A 34 -3.03 -8.55 15.79
N GLY A 35 -4.10 -9.17 15.28
CA GLY A 35 -4.43 -10.58 15.48
C GLY A 35 -5.62 -10.88 16.40
N TYR A 36 -6.27 -9.88 17.00
CA TYR A 36 -7.48 -10.13 17.79
C TYR A 36 -8.71 -10.33 16.89
N SER A 37 -8.99 -11.59 16.56
CA SER A 37 -10.13 -11.95 15.70
C SER A 37 -11.44 -12.11 16.50
N PHE A 38 -11.87 -11.08 17.22
CA PHE A 38 -13.16 -11.10 17.93
C PHE A 38 -14.32 -11.17 16.92
N GLY A 39 -15.09 -12.26 16.99
CA GLY A 39 -16.31 -12.42 16.20
C GLY A 39 -17.44 -11.49 16.68
N PRO A 40 -18.54 -11.35 15.91
CA PRO A 40 -19.63 -10.41 16.24
C PRO A 40 -20.19 -10.57 17.64
N SER A 41 -20.34 -11.81 18.12
CA SER A 41 -20.85 -12.09 19.47
C SER A 41 -19.90 -11.68 20.60
N PHE A 42 -18.60 -11.54 20.34
CA PHE A 42 -17.60 -11.11 21.33
C PHE A 42 -17.25 -9.61 21.21
N GLN A 43 -17.91 -8.89 20.31
CA GLN A 43 -17.79 -7.43 20.17
C GLN A 43 -18.83 -6.73 21.05
N SER A 44 -18.75 -6.98 22.37
CA SER A 44 -19.75 -6.51 23.33
C SER A 44 -19.57 -5.05 23.77
N GLN A 45 -18.43 -4.42 23.49
CA GLN A 45 -18.31 -2.97 23.64
C GLN A 45 -19.12 -2.25 22.57
N LEU A 46 -19.88 -1.25 22.98
CA LEU A 46 -20.71 -0.43 22.10
C LEU A 46 -20.00 0.88 21.76
N GLU A 47 -19.50 1.56 22.79
CA GLU A 47 -18.85 2.85 22.69
C GLU A 47 -17.63 2.90 23.61
N VAL A 48 -16.62 3.66 23.19
CA VAL A 48 -15.40 3.92 23.97
C VAL A 48 -15.15 5.42 23.95
N GLU A 49 -14.82 5.98 25.11
CA GLU A 49 -14.37 7.35 25.32
C GLU A 49 -12.97 7.31 25.92
N ALA A 50 -11.99 7.77 25.16
CA ALA A 50 -10.60 7.85 25.59
C ALA A 50 -9.95 9.11 25.02
N VAL A 51 -9.05 9.71 25.79
CA VAL A 51 -8.27 10.87 25.35
C VAL A 51 -6.88 10.37 24.95
N ALA A 52 -6.43 10.74 23.75
CA ALA A 52 -5.10 10.37 23.27
C ALA A 52 -4.00 10.83 24.26
N GLY A 53 -3.06 9.94 24.57
CA GLY A 53 -2.01 10.13 25.57
C GLY A 53 -2.42 9.78 27.00
N GLN A 54 -3.71 9.54 27.29
CA GLN A 54 -4.17 9.17 28.64
C GLN A 54 -4.29 7.66 28.79
N ARG A 55 -3.87 7.15 29.96
CA ARG A 55 -4.00 5.74 30.36
C ARG A 55 -5.31 5.47 31.10
N THR A 56 -6.35 6.23 30.80
CA THR A 56 -7.70 6.08 31.36
C THR A 56 -8.72 6.10 30.23
N ASN A 57 -9.82 5.37 30.39
CA ASN A 57 -10.92 5.38 29.45
C ASN A 57 -12.24 5.07 30.15
N ARG A 58 -13.34 5.35 29.44
CA ARG A 58 -14.69 4.92 29.78
C ARG A 58 -15.35 4.30 28.56
N GLY A 59 -16.39 3.51 28.76
CA GLY A 59 -17.12 2.92 27.64
C GLY A 59 -18.44 2.28 28.04
N LEU A 60 -19.21 1.89 27.04
CA LEU A 60 -20.46 1.15 27.20
C LEU A 60 -20.24 -0.31 26.80
N VAL A 61 -20.69 -1.22 27.66
CA VAL A 61 -20.59 -2.67 27.45
C VAL A 61 -21.99 -3.26 27.44
N SER A 62 -22.30 -4.06 26.42
CA SER A 62 -23.53 -4.83 26.35
C SER A 62 -23.48 -6.01 27.32
N PHE A 63 -24.52 -6.12 28.13
CA PHE A 63 -24.78 -7.25 29.03
C PHE A 63 -25.90 -8.15 28.49
N SER A 64 -26.41 -7.84 27.30
CA SER A 64 -27.42 -8.66 26.62
C SER A 64 -26.81 -9.98 26.17
N GLU A 65 -27.56 -11.07 26.35
CA GLU A 65 -27.13 -12.39 25.91
C GLU A 65 -26.97 -12.43 24.38
N PRO A 66 -25.87 -12.98 23.85
CA PRO A 66 -25.67 -13.10 22.42
C PRO A 66 -26.69 -14.08 21.82
N PRO A 67 -27.05 -13.94 20.53
CA PRO A 67 -27.93 -14.88 19.87
C PRO A 67 -27.28 -16.27 19.80
N SER A 68 -28.07 -17.32 20.07
CA SER A 68 -27.63 -18.72 20.02
C SER A 68 -28.68 -19.59 19.34
N SER A 69 -28.23 -20.54 18.51
CA SER A 69 -29.08 -21.55 17.88
C SER A 69 -29.53 -22.65 18.86
N TYR A 70 -28.90 -22.72 20.03
CA TYR A 70 -29.18 -23.71 21.08
C TYR A 70 -29.54 -23.03 22.39
N PRO A 71 -30.33 -23.68 23.26
CA PRO A 71 -30.57 -23.20 24.63
C PRO A 71 -29.25 -22.95 25.36
N GLN A 72 -29.08 -21.75 25.90
CA GLN A 72 -27.89 -21.35 26.63
C GLN A 72 -28.01 -21.73 28.11
N SER A 73 -26.87 -21.99 28.76
CA SER A 73 -26.81 -22.20 30.20
C SER A 73 -27.21 -20.92 30.95
N PRO A 74 -27.86 -21.01 32.11
CA PRO A 74 -28.15 -19.82 32.91
C PRO A 74 -26.86 -19.28 33.52
N TYR A 75 -26.53 -18.02 33.24
CA TYR A 75 -25.39 -17.32 33.81
C TYR A 75 -25.85 -16.14 34.65
N SER A 76 -25.22 -15.94 35.81
CA SER A 76 -25.44 -14.70 36.59
C SER A 76 -24.90 -13.47 35.85
N VAL A 77 -23.76 -13.64 35.15
CA VAL A 77 -23.22 -12.68 34.17
C VAL A 77 -22.73 -13.52 33.01
N HIS A 78 -23.22 -13.23 31.81
CA HIS A 78 -22.86 -14.01 30.62
C HIS A 78 -21.34 -13.90 30.34
N PRO A 79 -20.63 -14.98 29.98
CA PRO A 79 -19.18 -14.94 29.73
C PRO A 79 -18.74 -13.89 28.69
N VAL A 80 -19.56 -13.64 27.67
CA VAL A 80 -19.34 -12.56 26.68
C VAL A 80 -19.38 -11.17 27.31
N ALA A 81 -20.23 -10.95 28.30
CA ALA A 81 -20.29 -9.66 29.01
C ALA A 81 -19.06 -9.50 29.90
N ILE A 82 -18.62 -10.57 30.58
CA ILE A 82 -17.37 -10.59 31.35
C ILE A 82 -16.18 -10.27 30.43
N ASP A 83 -16.09 -10.94 29.29
CA ASP A 83 -15.01 -10.69 28.31
C ASP A 83 -15.06 -9.24 27.78
N GLY A 84 -16.25 -8.70 27.50
CA GLY A 84 -16.44 -7.29 27.15
C GLY A 84 -15.91 -6.31 28.19
N CYS A 85 -16.11 -6.65 29.47
CA CYS A 85 -15.54 -5.90 30.58
C CYS A 85 -14.01 -5.99 30.60
N LEU A 86 -13.42 -7.17 30.40
CA LEU A 86 -11.96 -7.32 30.34
C LEU A 86 -11.35 -6.54 29.15
N GLN A 87 -12.03 -6.58 28.01
CA GLN A 87 -11.63 -5.83 26.83
C GLN A 87 -11.66 -4.31 27.07
N SER A 88 -12.41 -3.78 28.05
CA SER A 88 -12.54 -2.32 28.24
C SER A 88 -11.23 -1.67 28.73
N GLY A 89 -10.29 -2.47 29.22
CA GLY A 89 -8.93 -2.02 29.52
C GLY A 89 -8.09 -1.70 28.28
N ALA A 90 -8.49 -2.12 27.07
CA ALA A 90 -7.68 -1.99 25.87
C ALA A 90 -7.33 -0.53 25.53
N ALA A 91 -8.30 0.38 25.59
CA ALA A 91 -8.04 1.77 25.23
C ALA A 91 -7.05 2.45 26.19
N SER A 92 -7.17 2.21 27.50
CA SER A 92 -6.22 2.72 28.50
C SER A 92 -4.84 2.08 28.36
N LEU A 93 -4.79 0.80 28.02
CA LEU A 93 -3.54 0.06 27.79
C LEU A 93 -2.75 0.60 26.59
N TRP A 94 -3.43 1.22 25.62
CA TRP A 94 -2.82 1.84 24.43
C TRP A 94 -2.92 3.37 24.44
N GLN A 95 -2.98 3.99 25.61
CA GLN A 95 -2.97 5.46 25.78
C GLN A 95 -4.12 6.19 25.03
N GLY A 96 -5.24 5.52 24.77
CA GLY A 96 -6.33 6.06 23.95
C GLY A 96 -5.99 6.20 22.46
N ILE A 97 -4.83 5.71 22.00
CA ILE A 97 -4.36 5.84 20.62
C ILE A 97 -4.53 4.49 19.90
N ARG A 98 -5.54 4.42 19.02
CA ARG A 98 -5.84 3.19 18.24
C ARG A 98 -4.68 2.75 17.34
N SER A 99 -3.97 3.69 16.72
CA SER A 99 -2.82 3.39 15.87
C SER A 99 -1.58 2.94 16.65
N ALA A 100 -1.57 3.10 17.98
CA ALA A 100 -0.46 2.63 18.82
C ALA A 100 -0.58 1.14 19.16
N VAL A 101 -1.70 0.49 18.83
CA VAL A 101 -1.91 -0.95 19.04
C VAL A 101 -0.87 -1.71 18.21
N GLY A 102 0.19 -2.19 18.87
CA GLY A 102 1.38 -2.76 18.21
C GLY A 102 1.55 -4.28 18.37
N GLY A 103 0.57 -4.97 18.97
CA GLY A 103 0.60 -6.42 19.10
C GLY A 103 -0.53 -7.00 19.93
N ALA A 104 -0.77 -8.30 19.76
CA ALA A 104 -1.73 -9.05 20.57
C ALA A 104 -1.21 -9.26 22.01
N LEU A 105 -1.93 -8.68 22.96
CA LEU A 105 -1.75 -8.80 24.41
C LEU A 105 -2.89 -9.64 25.01
N VAL A 106 -2.59 -10.87 25.43
CA VAL A 106 -3.61 -11.74 26.04
C VAL A 106 -3.62 -11.59 27.55
N PRO A 107 -4.81 -11.46 28.19
CA PRO A 107 -4.94 -11.53 29.63
C PRO A 107 -4.30 -12.81 30.19
N ALA A 108 -3.56 -12.66 31.29
CA ALA A 108 -2.77 -13.77 31.84
C ALA A 108 -2.95 -13.95 33.34
N VAL A 109 -2.95 -12.85 34.09
CA VAL A 109 -3.12 -12.86 35.54
C VAL A 109 -4.11 -11.77 35.91
N VAL A 110 -4.99 -12.08 36.86
CA VAL A 110 -5.89 -11.11 37.48
C VAL A 110 -5.62 -11.14 38.98
N ASP A 111 -5.23 -10.00 39.55
CA ASP A 111 -4.92 -9.94 40.99
C ASP A 111 -6.19 -10.08 41.84
N ASP A 112 -7.27 -9.37 41.48
CA ASP A 112 -8.58 -9.46 42.12
C ASP A 112 -9.72 -9.31 41.10
N LEU A 113 -10.70 -10.20 41.16
CA LEU A 113 -11.92 -10.16 40.33
C LEU A 113 -13.15 -10.28 41.22
N LEU A 114 -13.96 -9.23 41.24
CA LEU A 114 -15.24 -9.17 41.92
C LEU A 114 -16.37 -9.14 40.90
N ILE A 115 -17.32 -10.07 41.01
CA ILE A 115 -18.54 -10.11 40.18
C ILE A 115 -19.76 -10.06 41.09
N ASN A 116 -20.58 -9.02 40.94
CA ASN A 116 -21.82 -8.85 41.67
C ASN A 116 -22.99 -9.41 40.86
N ALA A 117 -23.39 -10.65 41.17
CA ALA A 117 -24.42 -11.40 40.46
C ALA A 117 -25.87 -10.91 40.64
N ARG A 118 -26.11 -9.84 41.41
CA ARG A 118 -27.46 -9.39 41.77
C ARG A 118 -28.09 -8.56 40.66
N ASP A 119 -29.27 -8.97 40.20
CA ASP A 119 -30.13 -8.24 39.26
C ASP A 119 -29.47 -7.86 37.92
N VAL A 120 -28.34 -8.50 37.56
CA VAL A 120 -27.57 -8.19 36.34
C VAL A 120 -28.37 -8.47 35.06
N ALA A 121 -29.26 -9.45 35.08
CA ALA A 121 -30.15 -9.75 33.95
C ALA A 121 -31.08 -8.58 33.58
N ALA A 122 -31.29 -7.62 34.48
CA ALA A 122 -32.07 -6.41 34.23
C ALA A 122 -31.23 -5.25 33.65
N VAL A 123 -29.91 -5.41 33.52
CA VAL A 123 -28.99 -4.39 33.01
C VAL A 123 -28.60 -4.75 31.57
N PRO A 124 -29.21 -4.13 30.54
CA PRO A 124 -28.86 -4.43 29.15
C PRO A 124 -27.51 -3.80 28.73
N VAL A 125 -27.16 -2.66 29.31
CA VAL A 125 -25.94 -1.89 29.01
C VAL A 125 -25.36 -1.36 30.32
N ALA A 126 -24.06 -1.56 30.50
CA ALA A 126 -23.31 -1.08 31.65
C ALA A 126 -22.23 -0.08 31.24
N VAL A 127 -21.81 0.76 32.17
CA VAL A 127 -20.71 1.72 31.97
C VAL A 127 -19.44 1.13 32.58
N ALA A 128 -18.41 0.95 31.75
CA ALA A 128 -17.07 0.57 32.17
C ALA A 128 -16.19 1.81 32.33
N ALA A 129 -15.39 1.84 33.39
CA ALA A 129 -14.30 2.78 33.59
C ALA A 129 -13.02 1.98 33.80
N ALA A 130 -11.98 2.28 33.03
CA ALA A 130 -10.73 1.54 33.08
C ALA A 130 -9.52 2.47 33.14
N SER A 131 -8.47 2.02 33.82
CA SER A 131 -7.16 2.66 33.86
C SER A 131 -6.07 1.63 33.61
N ALA A 132 -4.90 2.08 33.17
CA ALA A 132 -3.71 1.25 33.03
C ALA A 132 -2.54 1.88 33.80
N GLU A 133 -1.89 1.09 34.66
CA GLU A 133 -0.81 1.54 35.53
C GLU A 133 0.48 0.81 35.20
N PHE A 134 1.60 1.55 35.24
CA PHE A 134 2.92 0.99 34.96
C PHE A 134 3.32 0.02 36.08
N SER A 135 3.80 -1.15 35.71
CA SER A 135 4.21 -2.19 36.66
C SER A 135 5.46 -1.84 37.49
N GLY A 136 6.21 -0.80 37.10
CA GLY A 136 7.50 -0.45 37.72
C GLY A 136 8.69 -1.24 37.15
N VAL A 137 8.46 -2.12 36.18
CA VAL A 137 9.49 -2.98 35.56
C VAL A 137 9.37 -2.91 34.03
N GLY A 138 10.51 -2.88 33.34
CA GLY A 138 10.57 -2.80 31.87
C GLY A 138 10.50 -1.37 31.33
N SER A 139 10.30 -1.23 30.02
CA SER A 139 10.16 0.07 29.37
C SER A 139 8.73 0.62 29.54
N PRO A 140 8.55 1.89 29.94
CA PRO A 140 7.24 2.58 29.95
C PRO A 140 6.61 2.75 28.56
N GLU A 141 7.38 2.56 27.49
CA GLU A 141 6.86 2.64 26.12
C GLU A 141 6.12 1.37 25.70
N GLU A 142 6.38 0.26 26.38
CA GLU A 142 5.79 -1.04 26.03
C GLU A 142 4.49 -1.29 26.80
N ALA A 143 3.39 -1.44 26.08
CA ALA A 143 2.07 -1.66 26.67
C ALA A 143 1.97 -2.91 27.57
N HIS A 144 2.76 -3.96 27.33
CA HIS A 144 2.75 -5.17 28.16
C HIS A 144 3.34 -4.97 29.58
N ASN A 145 4.07 -3.87 29.80
CA ASN A 145 4.60 -3.50 31.12
C ASN A 145 3.57 -2.75 31.98
N TYR A 146 2.33 -2.63 31.50
CA TYR A 146 1.21 -2.05 32.22
C TYR A 146 0.19 -3.13 32.60
N HIS A 147 -0.53 -2.90 33.68
CA HIS A 147 -1.68 -3.70 34.10
C HIS A 147 -2.92 -2.82 34.17
N SER A 148 -4.09 -3.39 33.90
CA SER A 148 -5.34 -2.62 33.86
C SER A 148 -6.17 -2.80 35.13
N HIS A 149 -6.84 -1.73 35.56
CA HIS A 149 -7.90 -1.76 36.56
C HIS A 149 -9.21 -1.38 35.88
N ILE A 150 -10.28 -2.12 36.17
CA ILE A 150 -11.56 -1.99 35.47
C ILE A 150 -12.69 -2.02 36.50
N GLN A 151 -13.63 -1.09 36.38
CA GLN A 151 -14.85 -1.05 37.17
C GLN A 151 -16.05 -0.86 36.26
N VAL A 152 -17.09 -1.66 36.47
CA VAL A 152 -18.29 -1.68 35.62
C VAL A 152 -19.51 -1.47 36.48
N PHE A 153 -20.35 -0.52 36.10
CA PHE A 153 -21.49 -0.05 36.89
C PHE A 153 -22.78 -0.09 36.09
N ASP A 154 -23.90 -0.33 36.78
CA ASP A 154 -25.22 -0.05 36.23
C ASP A 154 -25.44 1.48 36.22
N PRO A 155 -25.63 2.13 35.05
CA PRO A 155 -25.89 3.56 34.99
C PRO A 155 -27.18 3.98 35.72
N ALA A 156 -28.18 3.10 35.81
CA ALA A 156 -29.47 3.41 36.44
C ALA A 156 -29.39 3.28 37.97
N SER A 157 -28.96 2.13 38.48
CA SER A 157 -28.89 1.89 39.92
C SER A 157 -27.60 2.40 40.58
N LYS A 158 -26.60 2.81 39.79
CA LYS A 158 -25.25 3.23 40.23
C LYS A 158 -24.45 2.18 40.99
N ARG A 159 -24.85 0.91 40.89
CA ARG A 159 -24.21 -0.18 41.63
C ARG A 159 -23.04 -0.74 40.84
N LEU A 160 -22.02 -1.20 41.57
CA LEU A 160 -20.92 -1.96 41.00
C LEU A 160 -21.40 -3.36 40.57
N LEU A 161 -21.20 -3.68 39.29
CA LEU A 161 -21.52 -4.98 38.68
C LEU A 161 -20.29 -5.88 38.60
N LEU A 162 -19.15 -5.31 38.21
CA LEU A 162 -17.89 -6.04 38.07
C LEU A 162 -16.71 -5.13 38.39
N LYS A 163 -15.70 -5.64 39.09
CA LYS A 163 -14.43 -4.97 39.33
C LYS A 163 -13.28 -5.93 39.07
N VAL A 164 -12.29 -5.44 38.32
CA VAL A 164 -11.02 -6.09 38.06
C VAL A 164 -9.92 -5.18 38.59
N THR A 165 -9.07 -5.71 39.47
CA THR A 165 -7.86 -5.03 39.92
C THR A 165 -6.68 -5.84 39.41
N GLY A 166 -5.72 -5.19 38.75
CA GLY A 166 -4.50 -5.85 38.28
C GLY A 166 -4.73 -6.91 37.20
N LEU A 167 -5.23 -6.50 36.03
CA LEU A 167 -5.28 -7.33 34.83
C LEU A 167 -3.95 -7.25 34.08
N TRP A 168 -3.17 -8.32 34.12
CA TRP A 168 -1.85 -8.44 33.50
C TRP A 168 -1.93 -9.14 32.16
N TYR A 169 -1.04 -8.76 31.24
CA TYR A 169 -1.04 -9.27 29.87
C TYR A 169 0.28 -9.92 29.48
N HIS A 170 0.21 -10.95 28.64
CA HIS A 170 1.36 -11.45 27.89
C HIS A 170 1.27 -11.00 26.43
N LYS A 171 2.39 -10.54 25.89
CA LYS A 171 2.51 -10.30 24.45
C LYS A 171 2.68 -11.63 23.74
N LEU A 172 1.79 -11.91 22.79
CA LEU A 172 2.00 -12.98 21.83
C LEU A 172 3.04 -12.49 20.82
N ASP A 173 4.10 -13.28 20.65
CA ASP A 173 5.05 -13.06 19.57
C ASP A 173 4.32 -13.28 18.24
N ALA A 174 3.88 -12.18 17.64
CA ALA A 174 3.48 -12.18 16.24
C ALA A 174 4.70 -12.67 15.42
N SER A 175 4.46 -13.58 14.47
CA SER A 175 5.50 -14.01 13.52
C SER A 175 6.25 -12.78 13.00
N PRO A 176 7.58 -12.81 12.86
CA PRO A 176 8.34 -11.72 12.21
C PRO A 176 7.83 -11.40 10.79
N GLU A 177 7.01 -12.27 10.22
CA GLU A 177 6.31 -12.09 8.94
C GLU A 177 4.97 -11.35 9.04
N SER A 178 4.56 -10.81 10.19
CA SER A 178 3.35 -9.99 10.27
C SER A 178 3.61 -8.64 9.58
N PRO A 179 3.02 -8.39 8.38
CA PRO A 179 3.33 -7.21 7.56
C PRO A 179 2.76 -5.90 8.15
N GLU A 180 2.13 -5.96 9.32
CA GLU A 180 1.23 -4.92 9.84
C GLU A 180 1.91 -4.00 10.85
N ARG A 181 3.21 -4.19 11.11
CA ARG A 181 3.91 -3.50 12.22
C ARG A 181 4.50 -2.13 11.92
N GLN A 182 4.45 -1.62 10.69
CA GLN A 182 5.07 -0.35 10.37
C GLN A 182 4.12 0.55 9.62
N HIS A 183 3.87 1.73 10.18
CA HIS A 183 3.28 2.84 9.43
C HIS A 183 4.10 3.05 8.16
N THR A 184 3.56 2.65 7.02
CA THR A 184 4.24 2.84 5.75
C THR A 184 4.13 4.31 5.36
N PHE A 185 5.26 5.00 5.34
CA PHE A 185 5.37 6.32 4.72
C PHE A 185 5.08 6.18 3.23
N MET A 186 4.25 7.09 2.72
CA MET A 186 3.82 7.11 1.32
C MET A 186 4.25 8.42 0.67
N ARG A 187 4.61 8.37 -0.61
CA ARG A 187 5.05 9.52 -1.40
C ARG A 187 4.22 9.65 -2.67
N LEU A 188 3.92 10.89 -3.05
CA LEU A 188 3.30 11.22 -4.33
C LEU A 188 4.36 11.26 -5.45
N HIS A 189 4.15 10.50 -6.52
CA HIS A 189 4.99 10.46 -7.71
C HIS A 189 4.23 10.96 -8.92
N TRP A 190 4.83 11.90 -9.67
CA TRP A 190 4.35 12.33 -10.98
C TRP A 190 5.17 11.66 -12.07
N LYS A 191 4.54 10.99 -13.02
CA LYS A 191 5.21 10.43 -14.20
C LYS A 191 4.44 10.74 -15.48
N PRO A 192 5.14 10.82 -16.63
CA PRO A 192 4.50 11.03 -17.91
C PRO A 192 3.38 10.02 -18.20
N GLN A 193 2.29 10.51 -18.79
CA GLN A 193 1.19 9.68 -19.23
C GLN A 193 1.49 9.11 -20.62
N MET A 194 1.65 7.80 -20.72
CA MET A 194 2.10 7.10 -21.94
C MET A 194 1.19 7.35 -23.14
N SER A 195 -0.13 7.39 -22.91
CA SER A 195 -1.13 7.65 -23.97
C SER A 195 -1.02 9.04 -24.61
N THR A 196 -0.38 10.00 -23.93
CA THR A 196 -0.28 11.39 -24.39
C THR A 196 1.06 11.75 -25.02
N LEU A 197 2.05 10.87 -24.92
CA LEU A 197 3.40 11.14 -25.42
C LEU A 197 3.44 11.08 -26.94
N SER A 198 4.14 12.05 -27.54
CA SER A 198 4.54 12.01 -28.95
C SER A 198 5.66 10.99 -29.18
N ASP A 199 5.85 10.56 -30.43
CA ASP A 199 6.90 9.60 -30.80
C ASP A 199 8.31 10.11 -30.46
N GLY A 200 8.53 11.43 -30.58
CA GLY A 200 9.79 12.06 -30.19
C GLY A 200 10.02 12.02 -28.68
N GLN A 201 8.99 12.27 -27.87
CA GLN A 201 9.06 12.21 -26.41
C GLN A 201 9.29 10.78 -25.91
N ILE A 202 8.63 9.77 -26.52
CA ILE A 202 8.87 8.35 -26.20
C ILE A 202 10.34 8.00 -26.45
N ARG A 203 10.89 8.34 -27.63
CA ARG A 203 12.31 8.10 -27.94
C ARG A 203 13.23 8.80 -26.94
N GLY A 204 12.95 10.06 -26.60
CA GLY A 204 13.74 10.83 -25.63
C GLY A 204 13.75 10.18 -24.24
N LEU A 205 12.59 9.74 -23.74
CA LEU A 205 12.47 9.10 -22.42
C LEU A 205 13.20 7.76 -22.35
N VAL A 206 13.09 6.94 -23.40
CA VAL A 206 13.76 5.63 -23.47
C VAL A 206 15.29 5.78 -23.58
N GLN A 207 15.77 6.89 -24.15
CA GLN A 207 17.20 7.18 -24.29
C GLN A 207 17.80 7.92 -23.10
N ALA A 208 16.99 8.48 -22.20
CA ALA A 208 17.46 9.24 -21.06
C ALA A 208 18.18 8.35 -20.03
N PRO A 209 19.38 8.74 -19.54
CA PRO A 209 20.08 7.99 -18.49
C PRO A 209 19.33 8.07 -17.16
N ARG A 210 19.04 6.91 -16.54
CA ARG A 210 18.39 6.84 -15.22
C ARG A 210 19.38 6.87 -14.07
N SER A 211 19.06 7.62 -13.02
CA SER A 211 19.55 7.34 -11.66
C SER A 211 18.59 6.35 -11.00
N LEU A 212 18.91 5.05 -11.06
CA LEU A 212 18.17 4.05 -10.27
C LEU A 212 18.49 4.29 -8.78
N GLN A 213 17.48 4.25 -7.90
CA GLN A 213 17.68 4.38 -6.45
C GLN A 213 18.51 3.21 -5.87
N LYS A 214 18.50 2.06 -6.54
CA LYS A 214 19.30 0.88 -6.20
C LYS A 214 20.07 0.42 -7.45
N PRO A 215 21.39 0.21 -7.38
CA PRO A 215 22.13 -0.39 -8.49
C PRO A 215 21.62 -1.81 -8.73
N MET A 216 21.16 -2.09 -9.95
CA MET A 216 20.83 -3.45 -10.39
C MET A 216 22.10 -4.30 -10.35
N PRO A 217 22.16 -5.40 -9.60
CA PRO A 217 23.29 -6.31 -9.71
C PRO A 217 23.29 -6.88 -11.14
N HIS A 218 24.39 -6.71 -11.87
CA HIS A 218 24.69 -7.28 -13.19
C HIS A 218 24.17 -6.59 -14.48
N HIS A 219 23.61 -5.38 -14.44
CA HIS A 219 23.21 -4.68 -15.68
C HIS A 219 24.13 -3.53 -16.09
N ASP A 220 24.70 -3.62 -17.29
CA ASP A 220 25.40 -2.52 -17.97
C ASP A 220 24.42 -1.42 -18.40
N SER A 221 24.89 -0.17 -18.40
CA SER A 221 24.10 1.03 -18.68
C SER A 221 23.41 1.05 -20.05
N SER A 222 23.94 0.25 -20.98
CA SER A 222 23.52 0.04 -22.38
C SER A 222 22.55 -1.13 -22.59
N SER A 223 22.23 -1.92 -21.55
CA SER A 223 21.48 -3.16 -21.68
C SER A 223 20.04 -2.92 -22.21
N PRO A 224 19.57 -3.70 -23.20
CA PRO A 224 18.24 -3.55 -23.83
C PRO A 224 17.07 -3.66 -22.84
N SER A 225 17.25 -4.36 -21.72
CA SER A 225 16.26 -4.47 -20.63
C SER A 225 15.87 -3.12 -20.01
N ARG A 226 16.79 -2.15 -19.97
CA ARG A 226 16.58 -0.83 -19.35
C ARG A 226 15.57 0.04 -20.12
N LYS A 227 15.54 -0.11 -21.44
CA LYS A 227 14.63 0.62 -22.35
C LYS A 227 13.20 0.14 -22.20
N GLN A 228 13.02 -1.18 -22.15
CA GLN A 228 11.73 -1.86 -22.02
C GLN A 228 11.08 -1.55 -20.67
N TRP A 229 11.89 -1.53 -19.60
CA TRP A 229 11.45 -1.17 -18.25
C TRP A 229 10.78 0.21 -18.19
N THR A 230 11.35 1.22 -18.86
CA THR A 230 10.81 2.58 -18.79
C THR A 230 9.39 2.66 -19.33
N LEU A 231 9.11 1.99 -20.45
CA LEU A 231 7.77 1.97 -21.03
C LEU A 231 6.77 1.26 -20.13
N MET A 232 7.16 0.11 -19.58
CA MET A 232 6.30 -0.65 -18.71
C MET A 232 6.02 0.09 -17.40
N GLU A 233 7.01 0.77 -16.83
CA GLU A 233 6.83 1.59 -15.63
C GLU A 233 5.85 2.74 -15.88
N LEU A 234 5.92 3.42 -17.03
CA LEU A 234 4.95 4.45 -17.38
C LEU A 234 3.54 3.87 -17.55
N LEU A 235 3.42 2.70 -18.17
CA LEU A 235 2.14 2.00 -18.32
C LEU A 235 1.57 1.52 -16.99
N LEU A 236 2.39 1.00 -16.08
CA LEU A 236 2.00 0.62 -14.71
C LEU A 236 1.60 1.85 -13.89
N HIS A 237 2.30 2.96 -14.08
CA HIS A 237 1.98 4.22 -13.42
C HIS A 237 0.65 4.78 -13.94
N GLU A 238 0.40 4.70 -15.25
CA GLU A 238 -0.87 5.13 -15.84
C GLU A 238 -2.03 4.18 -15.46
N LYS A 239 -1.85 2.86 -15.60
CA LYS A 239 -2.88 1.83 -15.36
C LYS A 239 -2.60 0.99 -14.11
N HIS A 240 -3.49 1.07 -13.12
CA HIS A 240 -3.39 0.36 -11.84
C HIS A 240 -3.51 -1.17 -11.92
N SER A 241 -4.10 -1.71 -12.99
CA SER A 241 -4.20 -3.16 -13.20
C SER A 241 -3.72 -3.50 -14.61
N LEU A 242 -2.40 -3.39 -14.82
CA LEU A 242 -1.80 -3.63 -16.12
C LEU A 242 -1.79 -5.13 -16.43
N ARG A 243 -2.35 -5.54 -17.56
CA ARG A 243 -2.24 -6.93 -18.05
C ARG A 243 -1.20 -7.03 -19.13
N VAL A 244 -0.17 -7.82 -18.85
CA VAL A 244 0.99 -8.00 -19.71
C VAL A 244 1.07 -9.47 -20.12
N VAL A 245 1.18 -9.71 -21.42
CA VAL A 245 1.47 -11.04 -21.96
C VAL A 245 2.77 -10.97 -22.75
N GLU A 246 3.74 -11.81 -22.39
CA GLU A 246 4.98 -11.98 -23.13
C GLU A 246 4.94 -13.26 -23.95
N PHE A 247 5.02 -13.14 -25.27
CA PHE A 247 5.20 -14.24 -26.20
C PHE A 247 6.68 -14.33 -26.56
N SER A 248 7.33 -15.44 -26.24
CA SER A 248 8.75 -15.62 -26.50
C SER A 248 9.06 -16.93 -27.24
N THR A 249 9.83 -16.82 -28.33
CA THR A 249 10.46 -17.99 -28.98
C THR A 249 11.87 -18.26 -28.49
N LEU A 250 12.43 -17.37 -27.66
CA LEU A 250 13.77 -17.45 -27.11
C LEU A 250 13.79 -18.21 -25.76
N PRO A 251 14.97 -18.63 -25.28
CA PRO A 251 15.14 -19.18 -23.94
C PRO A 251 14.66 -18.21 -22.86
N PHE A 252 14.23 -18.73 -21.71
CA PHE A 252 13.72 -17.89 -20.60
C PHE A 252 14.80 -16.96 -20.02
N GLU A 253 16.07 -17.32 -20.15
CA GLU A 253 17.22 -16.52 -19.76
C GLU A 253 17.27 -15.16 -20.48
N GLU A 254 16.69 -15.08 -21.68
CA GLU A 254 16.59 -13.86 -22.47
C GLU A 254 15.24 -13.14 -22.30
N SER A 255 14.33 -13.70 -21.49
CA SER A 255 12.98 -13.15 -21.27
C SER A 255 13.05 -11.74 -20.68
N VAL A 256 12.20 -10.87 -21.22
CA VAL A 256 12.04 -9.49 -20.73
C VAL A 256 11.45 -9.51 -19.31
N GLY A 257 10.49 -10.40 -19.05
CA GLY A 257 9.94 -10.65 -17.72
C GLY A 257 11.02 -10.93 -16.69
N ARG A 258 12.05 -11.73 -17.01
CA ARG A 258 13.15 -12.00 -16.08
C ARG A 258 13.88 -10.71 -15.67
N ALA A 259 14.31 -9.91 -16.65
CA ALA A 259 15.01 -8.65 -16.37
C ALA A 259 14.13 -7.61 -15.66
N ILE A 260 12.81 -7.69 -15.90
CA ILE A 260 11.80 -6.91 -15.20
C ILE A 260 11.70 -7.34 -13.72
N PHE A 261 11.62 -8.63 -13.42
CA PHE A 261 11.43 -9.11 -12.04
C PHE A 261 12.70 -9.13 -11.21
N ASP A 262 13.88 -9.13 -11.83
CA ASP A 262 15.14 -8.79 -11.16
C ASP A 262 15.20 -7.28 -10.83
N GLY A 263 14.37 -6.47 -11.51
CA GLY A 263 14.07 -5.06 -11.27
C GLY A 263 13.34 -4.80 -9.95
N ASP A 264 13.63 -3.66 -9.30
CA ASP A 264 12.88 -3.21 -8.11
C ASP A 264 11.46 -2.76 -8.52
N LEU A 265 10.59 -3.75 -8.77
CA LEU A 265 9.17 -3.59 -9.09
C LEU A 265 8.33 -3.49 -7.81
N SER A 266 8.94 -3.07 -6.70
CA SER A 266 8.26 -2.73 -5.43
C SER A 266 7.13 -1.71 -5.62
N LEU A 267 7.11 -0.97 -6.75
CA LEU A 267 6.01 -0.08 -7.15
C LEU A 267 4.75 -0.82 -7.66
N GLY A 268 4.83 -2.12 -7.96
CA GLY A 268 3.80 -2.88 -8.67
C GLY A 268 3.40 -4.20 -8.01
N GLU A 269 3.77 -4.45 -6.75
CA GLU A 269 3.28 -5.61 -6.00
C GLU A 269 1.75 -5.65 -6.02
N GLY A 270 1.19 -6.64 -6.74
CA GLY A 270 -0.26 -6.85 -6.90
C GLY A 270 -0.95 -6.13 -8.06
N ASN A 271 -0.31 -5.14 -8.69
CA ASN A 271 -0.95 -4.28 -9.70
C ASN A 271 -0.62 -4.64 -11.16
N CYS A 272 0.25 -5.62 -11.39
CA CYS A 272 0.53 -6.18 -12.71
C CYS A 272 -0.01 -7.62 -12.78
N LYS A 273 -0.71 -7.97 -13.86
CA LYS A 273 -1.08 -9.35 -14.17
C LYS A 273 -0.21 -9.81 -15.32
N TYR A 274 0.86 -10.51 -14.98
CA TYR A 274 1.86 -10.95 -15.94
C TYR A 274 1.64 -12.41 -16.35
N GLN A 275 1.69 -12.67 -17.65
CA GLN A 275 1.57 -14.01 -18.22
C GLN A 275 2.69 -14.27 -19.23
N PHE A 276 3.49 -15.32 -19.01
CA PHE A 276 4.60 -15.72 -19.87
C PHE A 276 4.23 -16.90 -20.76
N MET A 277 4.32 -16.71 -22.07
CA MET A 277 3.94 -17.65 -23.13
C MET A 277 5.17 -18.11 -23.94
N PRO A 278 5.96 -19.07 -23.45
CA PRO A 278 7.08 -19.63 -24.20
C PRO A 278 6.63 -20.59 -25.31
N LYS A 279 7.42 -20.66 -26.39
CA LYS A 279 7.24 -21.64 -27.48
C LYS A 279 7.45 -23.09 -27.05
N ASN A 280 8.40 -23.36 -26.14
CA ASN A 280 8.86 -24.70 -25.81
C ASN A 280 8.77 -25.05 -24.31
N LEU A 281 8.79 -26.35 -24.01
CA LEU A 281 8.71 -26.89 -22.65
C LEU A 281 9.93 -26.54 -21.79
N ALA A 282 11.11 -26.39 -22.41
CA ALA A 282 12.35 -26.10 -21.70
C ALA A 282 12.29 -24.70 -21.04
N SER A 283 11.90 -23.68 -21.81
CA SER A 283 11.70 -22.31 -21.31
C SER A 283 10.58 -22.26 -20.26
N LEU A 284 9.49 -23.01 -20.45
CA LEU A 284 8.40 -23.09 -19.46
C LEU A 284 8.91 -23.62 -18.10
N ARG A 285 9.66 -24.73 -18.12
CA ARG A 285 10.25 -25.32 -16.91
C ARG A 285 11.28 -24.40 -16.26
N ALA A 286 12.14 -23.75 -17.05
CA ALA A 286 13.12 -22.79 -16.55
C ALA A 286 12.44 -21.59 -15.87
N SER A 287 11.33 -21.12 -16.42
CA SER A 287 10.57 -19.99 -15.85
C SER A 287 9.82 -20.32 -14.57
N GLN A 288 9.38 -21.57 -14.39
CA GLN A 288 8.47 -21.97 -13.30
C GLN A 288 9.08 -21.77 -11.92
N ALA A 289 10.35 -22.14 -11.72
CA ALA A 289 11.01 -21.97 -10.43
C ALA A 289 11.16 -20.50 -10.05
N LEU A 290 11.72 -19.69 -10.96
CA LEU A 290 12.01 -18.28 -10.69
C LEU A 290 10.74 -17.43 -10.56
N LEU A 291 9.79 -17.56 -11.49
CA LEU A 291 8.56 -16.75 -11.46
C LEU A 291 7.66 -17.11 -10.29
N SER A 292 7.59 -18.38 -9.86
CA SER A 292 6.78 -18.74 -8.70
C SER A 292 7.34 -18.22 -7.38
N GLU A 293 8.67 -18.10 -7.27
CA GLU A 293 9.36 -17.53 -6.10
C GLU A 293 9.29 -16.00 -6.09
N THR A 294 9.62 -15.35 -7.21
CA THR A 294 9.71 -13.88 -7.29
C THR A 294 8.36 -13.21 -7.53
N TYR A 295 7.45 -13.85 -8.27
CA TYR A 295 6.15 -13.28 -8.62
C TYR A 295 5.02 -14.32 -8.61
N PRO A 296 4.50 -14.71 -7.42
CA PRO A 296 3.53 -15.81 -7.28
C PRO A 296 2.23 -15.66 -8.09
N GLN A 297 1.90 -14.44 -8.53
CA GLN A 297 0.72 -14.12 -9.35
C GLN A 297 0.96 -14.31 -10.85
N ALA A 298 2.19 -14.59 -11.30
CA ALA A 298 2.50 -14.83 -12.71
C ALA A 298 1.83 -16.10 -13.23
N GLN A 299 1.27 -16.03 -14.43
CA GLN A 299 0.73 -17.20 -15.13
C GLN A 299 1.69 -17.67 -16.23
N MET A 300 1.77 -18.98 -16.44
CA MET A 300 2.72 -19.59 -17.36
C MET A 300 2.03 -20.70 -18.14
N ASN A 301 2.03 -20.58 -19.47
CA ASN A 301 1.43 -21.57 -20.38
C ASN A 301 2.25 -21.63 -21.66
N MET A 302 2.31 -22.78 -22.30
CA MET A 302 3.02 -22.90 -23.57
C MET A 302 2.13 -22.43 -24.73
N LEU A 303 2.66 -21.61 -25.62
CA LEU A 303 2.01 -21.21 -26.86
C LEU A 303 3.04 -20.84 -27.92
N ASP A 304 3.02 -21.53 -29.05
CA ASP A 304 3.84 -21.17 -30.21
C ASP A 304 3.11 -20.15 -31.08
N VAL A 305 3.36 -18.87 -30.82
CA VAL A 305 2.64 -17.74 -31.45
C VAL A 305 2.88 -17.66 -32.98
N THR A 306 3.93 -18.29 -33.50
CA THR A 306 4.28 -18.23 -34.93
C THR A 306 3.46 -19.17 -35.81
N LYS A 307 2.70 -20.09 -35.21
CA LYS A 307 1.81 -20.99 -35.96
C LYS A 307 0.54 -20.27 -36.42
N PRO A 308 -0.01 -20.62 -37.60
CA PRO A 308 -1.28 -20.07 -38.05
C PRO A 308 -2.43 -20.52 -37.13
N ASP A 309 -3.40 -19.63 -36.91
CA ASP A 309 -4.68 -19.89 -36.21
C ASP A 309 -4.58 -20.56 -34.82
N VAL A 310 -3.65 -20.10 -33.99
CA VAL A 310 -3.56 -20.60 -32.61
C VAL A 310 -4.78 -20.21 -31.76
N GLY A 311 -5.14 -21.10 -30.83
CA GLY A 311 -6.18 -20.86 -29.84
C GLY A 311 -5.71 -19.89 -28.76
N LEU A 312 -6.46 -18.81 -28.54
CA LEU A 312 -6.11 -17.72 -27.62
C LEU A 312 -6.97 -17.73 -26.34
N SER A 313 -7.70 -18.81 -26.06
CA SER A 313 -8.62 -18.92 -24.91
C SER A 313 -7.93 -18.88 -23.54
N MET A 314 -6.61 -19.06 -23.50
CA MET A 314 -5.81 -19.02 -22.28
C MET A 314 -5.32 -17.61 -21.93
N LEU A 315 -5.54 -16.64 -22.81
CA LEU A 315 -5.15 -15.24 -22.63
C LEU A 315 -6.24 -14.45 -21.87
N PRO A 316 -5.88 -13.33 -21.22
CA PRO A 316 -6.86 -12.46 -20.58
C PRO A 316 -7.82 -11.84 -21.62
N ASP A 317 -9.08 -11.64 -21.22
CA ASP A 317 -10.13 -11.04 -22.06
C ASP A 317 -9.78 -9.65 -22.62
N MET A 318 -8.93 -8.91 -21.92
CA MET A 318 -8.38 -7.65 -22.43
C MET A 318 -6.89 -7.57 -22.11
N LEU A 319 -6.10 -7.32 -23.14
CA LEU A 319 -4.67 -7.11 -23.05
C LEU A 319 -4.35 -5.61 -23.11
N ASP A 320 -3.45 -5.16 -22.23
CA ASP A 320 -2.99 -3.77 -22.19
C ASP A 320 -1.59 -3.62 -22.82
N LEU A 321 -0.72 -4.60 -22.63
CA LEU A 321 0.61 -4.67 -23.22
C LEU A 321 0.92 -6.09 -23.70
N ALA A 322 1.24 -6.23 -24.99
CA ALA A 322 1.81 -7.44 -25.56
C ALA A 322 3.32 -7.24 -25.75
N ILE A 323 4.12 -8.20 -25.31
CA ILE A 323 5.55 -8.26 -25.60
C ILE A 323 5.76 -9.43 -26.55
N LEU A 324 6.33 -9.16 -27.73
CA LEU A 324 6.64 -10.15 -28.73
C LEU A 324 8.15 -10.22 -28.90
N GLN A 325 8.74 -11.27 -28.34
CA GLN A 325 10.17 -11.53 -28.40
C GLN A 325 10.42 -12.73 -29.31
N LEU A 326 11.02 -12.47 -30.46
CA LEU A 326 11.28 -13.49 -31.47
C LEU A 326 12.78 -13.55 -31.75
N GLY A 327 13.33 -14.74 -31.84
CA GLY A 327 14.65 -14.96 -32.44
C GLY A 327 14.63 -14.80 -33.97
N PRO A 328 15.62 -15.36 -34.68
CA PRO A 328 15.59 -15.46 -36.12
C PRO A 328 14.34 -16.20 -36.60
N VAL A 329 13.51 -15.55 -37.43
CA VAL A 329 12.21 -16.08 -37.89
C VAL A 329 11.99 -15.80 -39.38
N SER A 330 11.19 -16.66 -40.03
CA SER A 330 10.75 -16.42 -41.40
C SER A 330 9.74 -15.27 -41.47
N SER A 331 9.60 -14.66 -42.65
CA SER A 331 8.59 -13.63 -42.89
C SER A 331 7.16 -14.12 -42.67
N ALA A 332 6.88 -15.39 -43.00
CA ALA A 332 5.58 -16.03 -42.78
C ALA A 332 5.29 -16.22 -41.29
N ASP A 333 6.28 -16.67 -40.51
CA ASP A 333 6.16 -16.86 -39.07
C ASP A 333 5.95 -15.54 -38.32
N LEU A 334 6.66 -14.48 -38.73
CA LEU A 334 6.46 -13.14 -38.19
C LEU A 334 5.04 -12.62 -38.48
N ALA A 335 4.55 -12.82 -39.72
CA ALA A 335 3.20 -12.42 -40.09
C ALA A 335 2.14 -13.16 -39.26
N ASN A 336 2.28 -14.48 -39.08
CA ASN A 336 1.39 -15.27 -38.23
C ASN A 336 1.41 -14.77 -36.78
N ALA A 337 2.60 -14.55 -36.22
CA ALA A 337 2.75 -14.04 -34.86
C ALA A 337 2.03 -12.69 -34.66
N LEU A 338 2.22 -11.74 -35.58
CA LEU A 338 1.57 -10.44 -35.51
C LEU A 338 0.05 -10.52 -35.63
N VAL A 339 -0.48 -11.39 -36.51
CA VAL A 339 -1.93 -11.63 -36.64
C VAL A 339 -2.49 -12.20 -35.34
N ASN A 340 -1.83 -13.19 -34.75
CA ASN A 340 -2.27 -13.83 -33.51
C ASN A 340 -2.24 -12.86 -32.33
N VAL A 341 -1.17 -12.08 -32.18
CA VAL A 341 -1.07 -11.06 -31.13
C VAL A 341 -2.13 -9.98 -31.32
N ARG A 342 -2.33 -9.49 -32.55
CA ARG A 342 -3.38 -8.52 -32.86
C ARG A 342 -4.78 -9.01 -32.48
N ARG A 343 -5.08 -10.29 -32.66
CA ARG A 343 -6.37 -10.90 -32.26
C ARG A 343 -6.60 -10.89 -30.75
N ALA A 344 -5.53 -10.84 -29.94
CA ALA A 344 -5.60 -10.78 -28.48
C ALA A 344 -5.58 -9.33 -27.92
N MET A 345 -5.25 -8.34 -28.74
CA MET A 345 -5.06 -6.96 -28.31
C MET A 345 -6.37 -6.15 -28.31
N THR A 346 -6.52 -5.27 -27.33
CA THR A 346 -7.52 -4.20 -27.38
C THR A 346 -7.04 -3.05 -28.29
N PRO A 347 -7.93 -2.19 -28.83
CA PRO A 347 -7.53 -1.05 -29.65
C PRO A 347 -6.55 -0.08 -28.94
N THR A 348 -6.64 0.02 -27.61
CA THR A 348 -5.77 0.87 -26.81
C THR A 348 -4.46 0.21 -26.37
N ALA A 349 -4.28 -1.08 -26.66
CA ALA A 349 -3.14 -1.86 -26.20
C ALA A 349 -1.85 -1.51 -26.95
N TYR A 350 -0.72 -1.63 -26.26
CA TYR A 350 0.61 -1.48 -26.86
C TYR A 350 1.21 -2.83 -27.20
N LEU A 351 1.96 -2.89 -28.30
CA LEU A 351 2.79 -4.03 -28.69
C LEU A 351 4.26 -3.60 -28.65
N LEU A 352 5.09 -4.35 -27.93
CA LEU A 352 6.53 -4.20 -27.93
C LEU A 352 7.16 -5.37 -28.69
N VAL A 353 7.84 -5.09 -29.81
CA VAL A 353 8.51 -6.11 -30.64
C VAL A 353 10.02 -6.05 -30.41
N LEU A 354 10.63 -7.22 -30.14
CA LEU A 354 12.01 -7.37 -29.70
C LEU A 354 12.73 -8.50 -30.45
N GLY A 355 14.02 -8.29 -30.75
CA GLY A 355 14.97 -9.34 -31.16
C GLY A 355 14.75 -9.91 -32.57
N THR A 356 13.80 -9.39 -33.33
CA THR A 356 13.40 -9.95 -34.62
C THR A 356 14.48 -9.77 -35.68
N SER A 357 15.07 -10.88 -36.14
CA SER A 357 15.87 -10.95 -37.38
C SER A 357 15.13 -11.80 -38.41
N LEU A 358 14.99 -11.28 -39.64
CA LEU A 358 14.33 -12.02 -40.73
C LEU A 358 15.33 -12.92 -41.44
N VAL A 359 14.93 -14.16 -41.67
CA VAL A 359 15.77 -15.15 -42.39
C VAL A 359 14.96 -15.79 -43.51
N ASP A 360 15.56 -15.90 -44.71
CA ASP A 360 14.95 -16.64 -45.83
C ASP A 360 15.43 -18.10 -45.83
N VAL A 361 14.51 -19.02 -46.14
CA VAL A 361 14.82 -20.41 -46.45
C VAL A 361 15.08 -20.50 -47.95
N THR A 362 16.32 -20.67 -48.38
CA THR A 362 16.59 -21.11 -49.75
C THR A 362 16.34 -22.61 -49.84
N GLU A 363 15.26 -23.02 -50.52
CA GLU A 363 15.04 -24.43 -50.87
C GLU A 363 16.09 -24.87 -51.89
N ASP A 364 17.17 -25.50 -51.43
CA ASP A 364 18.07 -26.22 -52.32
C ASP A 364 17.49 -27.60 -52.61
N THR A 365 17.01 -27.76 -53.85
CA THR A 365 16.52 -29.02 -54.41
C THR A 365 17.63 -30.09 -54.42
N GLY A 366 17.51 -31.13 -53.59
CA GLY A 366 18.53 -32.18 -53.55
C GLY A 366 18.18 -33.45 -52.78
N SER A 367 17.29 -34.27 -53.35
CA SER A 367 17.18 -35.73 -53.16
C SER A 367 16.83 -36.33 -51.78
N ALA A 368 15.72 -37.07 -51.79
CA ALA A 368 15.20 -37.91 -50.73
C ALA A 368 16.15 -39.05 -50.31
N SER A 369 16.24 -39.29 -49.00
CA SER A 369 16.35 -40.65 -48.47
C SER A 369 15.60 -40.75 -47.13
N VAL A 370 14.77 -41.78 -47.03
CA VAL A 370 13.95 -42.15 -45.88
C VAL A 370 14.84 -42.86 -44.86
N ILE A 371 15.01 -42.31 -43.67
CA ILE A 371 15.28 -43.09 -42.45
C ILE A 371 14.52 -42.46 -41.27
N SER A 372 13.80 -43.32 -40.57
CA SER A 372 12.96 -43.07 -39.40
C SER A 372 13.76 -42.84 -38.12
N GLY A 373 13.26 -41.92 -37.29
CA GLY A 373 13.31 -41.98 -35.82
C GLY A 373 14.66 -41.65 -35.17
N GLU A 374 14.76 -40.45 -34.61
CA GLU A 374 15.19 -40.13 -33.23
C GLU A 374 15.47 -38.63 -33.13
N ASP A 375 14.89 -38.01 -32.10
CA ASP A 375 15.03 -36.59 -31.77
C ASP A 375 16.51 -36.21 -31.63
N SER A 376 17.01 -35.48 -32.62
CA SER A 376 18.30 -34.78 -32.57
C SER A 376 18.22 -33.56 -33.49
N ASP A 377 17.66 -32.47 -32.98
CA ASP A 377 17.61 -31.20 -33.70
C ASP A 377 18.96 -30.47 -33.55
N SER A 378 19.98 -31.02 -34.21
CA SER A 378 21.21 -30.30 -34.57
C SER A 378 21.37 -30.35 -36.08
N GLY A 379 20.35 -29.87 -36.80
CA GLY A 379 20.41 -29.62 -38.24
C GLY A 379 20.90 -28.19 -38.49
N SER A 380 22.20 -28.04 -38.78
CA SER A 380 22.77 -26.80 -39.33
C SER A 380 22.20 -26.57 -40.73
N SER A 381 21.08 -25.84 -40.81
CA SER A 381 20.64 -25.18 -42.04
C SER A 381 21.46 -23.91 -42.20
N ASP A 382 22.18 -23.79 -43.31
CA ASP A 382 22.95 -22.59 -43.65
C ASP A 382 21.98 -21.44 -43.95
N TRP A 383 21.63 -20.70 -42.90
CA TRP A 383 20.83 -19.48 -42.99
C TRP A 383 21.67 -18.34 -43.57
N SER A 384 21.36 -17.89 -44.79
CA SER A 384 21.92 -16.62 -45.27
C SER A 384 21.17 -15.46 -44.61
N MET A 385 21.84 -14.74 -43.70
CA MET A 385 21.30 -13.51 -43.10
C MET A 385 21.09 -12.46 -44.18
N ILE A 386 19.83 -12.21 -44.56
CA ILE A 386 19.47 -10.98 -45.26
C ILE A 386 19.60 -9.88 -44.20
N GLY A 387 20.42 -8.87 -44.47
CA GLY A 387 20.66 -7.78 -43.51
C GLY A 387 19.33 -7.29 -42.91
N SER A 388 19.25 -7.34 -41.57
CA SER A 388 18.11 -6.96 -40.74
C SER A 388 17.79 -5.47 -40.91
N SER A 389 17.24 -5.07 -42.05
CA SER A 389 16.86 -3.67 -42.26
C SER A 389 15.63 -3.36 -41.42
N SER A 390 15.78 -2.44 -40.46
CA SER A 390 14.70 -1.92 -39.62
C SER A 390 13.46 -1.47 -40.43
N SER A 391 13.65 -1.08 -41.69
CA SER A 391 12.59 -0.75 -42.65
C SER A 391 11.63 -1.90 -42.95
N GLN A 392 12.10 -3.15 -43.08
CA GLN A 392 11.22 -4.27 -43.42
C GLN A 392 10.22 -4.58 -42.29
N ILE A 393 10.69 -4.61 -41.04
CA ILE A 393 9.84 -4.87 -39.87
C ILE A 393 8.79 -3.76 -39.70
N LEU A 394 9.16 -2.50 -39.96
CA LEU A 394 8.22 -1.37 -39.98
C LEU A 394 7.09 -1.59 -41.00
N ASP A 395 7.42 -2.06 -42.21
CA ASP A 395 6.44 -2.33 -43.25
C ASP A 395 5.55 -3.52 -42.90
N PHE A 396 6.09 -4.57 -42.26
CA PHE A 396 5.29 -5.69 -41.72
C PHE A 396 4.28 -5.22 -40.68
N LEU A 397 4.71 -4.42 -39.70
CA LEU A 397 3.82 -3.89 -38.67
C LEU A 397 2.69 -3.04 -39.26
N ARG A 398 3.02 -2.14 -40.19
CA ARG A 398 2.02 -1.32 -40.90
C ARG A 398 1.07 -2.18 -41.75
N GLY A 399 1.60 -3.17 -42.46
CA GLY A 399 0.81 -4.13 -43.24
C GLY A 399 -0.18 -4.93 -42.39
N GLN A 400 0.15 -5.16 -41.11
CA GLN A 400 -0.72 -5.82 -40.14
C GLN A 400 -1.67 -4.87 -39.39
N GLY A 401 -1.79 -3.62 -39.81
CA GLY A 401 -2.77 -2.65 -39.29
C GLY A 401 -2.34 -1.91 -38.02
N PHE A 402 -1.05 -1.95 -37.66
CA PHE A 402 -0.50 -1.06 -36.64
C PHE A 402 -0.23 0.31 -37.28
N GLU A 403 -1.02 1.31 -36.89
CA GLU A 403 -0.94 2.66 -37.50
C GLU A 403 0.19 3.48 -36.89
N ARG A 404 0.36 3.38 -35.56
CA ARG A 404 1.45 4.03 -34.83
C ARG A 404 2.56 3.03 -34.60
N VAL A 405 3.74 3.27 -35.18
CA VAL A 405 4.93 2.42 -35.01
C VAL A 405 6.14 3.31 -34.75
N VAL A 406 6.76 3.14 -33.59
CA VAL A 406 7.88 3.95 -33.09
C VAL A 406 9.12 3.07 -32.93
N PRO A 407 10.17 3.25 -33.75
CA PRO A 407 11.47 2.61 -33.52
C PRO A 407 12.17 3.24 -32.31
N LEU A 408 12.69 2.41 -31.40
CA LEU A 408 13.31 2.84 -30.14
C LEU A 408 14.85 2.74 -30.12
N ALA A 409 15.47 2.13 -31.14
CA ALA A 409 16.93 2.01 -31.27
C ALA A 409 17.56 3.20 -32.03
N GLN A 410 18.86 3.46 -31.81
CA GLN A 410 19.66 4.37 -32.65
C GLN A 410 20.09 3.64 -33.92
N GLU A 411 20.16 4.35 -35.05
CA GLU A 411 20.53 3.84 -36.38
C GLU A 411 21.94 3.20 -36.45
N SER A 412 22.75 3.27 -35.38
CA SER A 412 24.17 2.90 -35.38
C SER A 412 24.52 1.55 -34.73
N LEU A 413 23.56 0.77 -34.22
CA LEU A 413 23.82 -0.55 -33.60
C LEU A 413 22.90 -1.62 -34.22
N SER A 414 23.52 -2.63 -34.83
CA SER A 414 22.88 -3.61 -35.72
C SER A 414 22.10 -4.75 -35.04
N GLU A 415 22.11 -4.85 -33.70
CA GLU A 415 21.67 -6.10 -33.03
C GLU A 415 20.40 -5.96 -32.16
N ASP A 416 19.99 -4.77 -31.74
CA ASP A 416 18.82 -4.59 -30.85
C ASP A 416 17.73 -3.70 -31.49
N THR A 417 16.97 -4.26 -32.44
CA THR A 417 15.79 -3.57 -32.98
C THR A 417 14.61 -3.72 -32.02
N VAL A 418 14.16 -2.60 -31.46
CA VAL A 418 12.98 -2.53 -30.59
C VAL A 418 11.95 -1.60 -31.23
N PHE A 419 10.72 -2.09 -31.39
CA PHE A 419 9.60 -1.31 -31.92
C PHE A 419 8.45 -1.27 -30.92
N LEU A 420 7.88 -0.08 -30.73
CA LEU A 420 6.60 0.09 -30.06
C LEU A 420 5.52 0.28 -31.14
N ALA A 421 4.47 -0.53 -31.11
CA ALA A 421 3.37 -0.47 -32.06
C ALA A 421 2.02 -0.36 -31.34
N GLN A 422 1.05 0.27 -31.99
CA GLN A 422 -0.32 0.39 -31.50
C GLN A 422 -1.31 0.26 -32.66
N LEU A 423 -2.38 -0.51 -32.45
CA LEU A 423 -3.51 -0.58 -33.38
C LEU A 423 -4.20 0.78 -33.38
N SER A 424 -4.60 1.27 -34.56
CA SER A 424 -5.21 2.60 -34.79
C SER A 424 -5.45 3.40 -33.52
N SER A 425 -4.53 4.32 -33.24
CA SER A 425 -4.76 5.32 -32.21
C SER A 425 -6.07 5.99 -32.55
N ASP A 426 -6.98 5.98 -31.58
CA ASP A 426 -8.11 6.88 -31.53
C ASP A 426 -7.71 8.24 -32.14
N LYS A 427 -8.55 8.78 -33.02
CA LYS A 427 -8.28 10.00 -33.83
C LYS A 427 -8.20 11.28 -32.97
N THR A 428 -7.69 11.18 -31.73
CA THR A 428 -7.53 12.25 -30.76
C THR A 428 -6.17 12.94 -30.87
N ILE A 429 -5.23 12.41 -31.66
CA ILE A 429 -4.03 13.14 -32.12
C ILE A 429 -4.35 13.82 -33.47
N VAL A 430 -5.33 14.72 -33.46
CA VAL A 430 -5.56 15.64 -34.59
C VAL A 430 -5.08 17.01 -34.14
N SER A 431 -3.96 17.44 -34.75
CA SER A 431 -3.65 18.86 -34.88
C SER A 431 -4.88 19.59 -35.45
N PRO A 432 -5.25 20.78 -34.93
CA PRO A 432 -6.53 21.43 -35.23
C PRO A 432 -6.79 21.60 -36.74
N PRO A 433 -8.06 21.56 -37.20
CA PRO A 433 -9.18 22.22 -36.53
C PRO A 433 -10.22 21.27 -35.92
N LEU A 434 -10.55 21.56 -34.66
CA LEU A 434 -11.64 21.00 -33.87
C LEU A 434 -12.99 21.12 -34.61
N ALA A 435 -13.62 20.01 -34.97
CA ALA A 435 -15.05 19.96 -35.25
C ALA A 435 -15.78 19.62 -33.94
N THR A 436 -16.23 20.64 -33.19
CA THR A 436 -16.92 20.46 -31.90
C THR A 436 -18.43 20.33 -32.06
N THR A 437 -19.02 19.34 -31.39
CA THR A 437 -20.48 19.17 -31.27
C THR A 437 -21.03 19.86 -30.02
N SER A 438 -20.23 20.04 -28.96
CA SER A 438 -20.65 20.59 -27.65
C SER A 438 -20.17 22.03 -27.42
N GLU A 439 -20.98 22.85 -26.74
CA GLU A 439 -20.64 24.24 -26.38
C GLU A 439 -19.54 24.26 -25.29
N VAL A 440 -18.43 24.96 -25.54
CA VAL A 440 -17.35 25.21 -24.56
C VAL A 440 -17.53 26.62 -24.00
N LYS A 441 -17.68 26.73 -22.68
CA LYS A 441 -17.81 28.02 -21.99
C LYS A 441 -16.52 28.31 -21.22
N VAL A 442 -15.98 29.51 -21.41
CA VAL A 442 -14.77 29.94 -20.68
C VAL A 442 -15.14 31.04 -19.70
N LEU A 443 -14.82 30.81 -18.43
CA LEU A 443 -15.07 31.75 -17.35
C LEU A 443 -13.75 32.42 -16.97
N HIS A 444 -13.68 33.73 -17.21
CA HIS A 444 -12.56 34.57 -16.80
C HIS A 444 -12.81 35.10 -15.38
N LEU A 445 -11.87 34.85 -14.46
CA LEU A 445 -11.91 35.50 -13.15
C LEU A 445 -10.84 36.57 -12.96
N THR A 446 -9.74 36.57 -13.74
CA THR A 446 -8.78 37.67 -13.75
C THR A 446 -8.49 38.21 -15.16
N PRO A 447 -8.07 39.49 -15.31
CA PRO A 447 -7.74 40.08 -16.61
C PRO A 447 -6.46 39.52 -17.27
N GLU A 448 -5.61 38.83 -16.50
CA GLU A 448 -4.27 38.39 -16.93
C GLU A 448 -4.32 37.19 -17.91
N ASP A 449 -5.42 36.44 -17.94
CA ASP A 449 -5.57 35.20 -18.73
C ASP A 449 -6.27 35.38 -20.09
N LYS A 450 -6.46 36.62 -20.56
CA LYS A 450 -7.03 36.92 -21.89
C LYS A 450 -6.32 36.29 -23.11
N PRO A 451 -4.99 36.04 -23.12
CA PRO A 451 -4.33 35.41 -24.26
C PRO A 451 -4.81 33.98 -24.54
N LEU A 452 -5.12 33.23 -23.48
CA LEU A 452 -5.54 31.83 -23.54
C LEU A 452 -6.80 31.66 -24.39
N VAL A 453 -7.80 32.54 -24.21
CA VAL A 453 -9.10 32.42 -24.86
C VAL A 453 -9.06 32.74 -26.35
N LYS A 454 -8.19 33.67 -26.77
CA LYS A 454 -7.94 33.90 -28.19
C LYS A 454 -7.33 32.68 -28.88
N GLN A 455 -6.52 31.91 -28.16
CA GLN A 455 -5.87 30.71 -28.69
C GLN A 455 -6.78 29.47 -28.63
N LEU A 456 -7.72 29.42 -27.68
CA LEU A 456 -8.78 28.40 -27.60
C LEU A 456 -9.93 28.63 -28.60
N ALA A 457 -9.94 29.76 -29.31
CA ALA A 457 -10.93 30.05 -30.36
C ALA A 457 -10.76 29.11 -31.56
N ILE A 458 -11.47 28.00 -31.47
CA ILE A 458 -11.56 26.98 -32.51
C ILE A 458 -12.22 27.55 -33.76
N ALA A 459 -11.69 27.18 -34.93
CA ALA A 459 -12.30 27.49 -36.22
C ALA A 459 -13.73 26.91 -36.31
N GLY A 460 -14.75 27.74 -36.09
CA GLY A 460 -16.16 27.41 -36.32
C GLY A 460 -17.14 27.73 -35.18
N LYS A 461 -16.66 27.84 -33.93
CA LYS A 461 -17.44 28.34 -32.77
C LYS A 461 -16.48 29.02 -31.81
N ALA A 462 -16.55 30.35 -31.70
CA ALA A 462 -15.81 31.07 -30.68
C ALA A 462 -16.34 30.65 -29.29
N PRO A 463 -15.48 30.38 -28.29
CA PRO A 463 -15.93 30.15 -26.92
C PRO A 463 -16.74 31.36 -26.44
N SER A 464 -17.86 31.12 -25.78
CA SER A 464 -18.65 32.20 -25.16
C SER A 464 -17.96 32.63 -23.87
N GLU A 465 -17.42 33.85 -23.87
CA GLU A 465 -16.84 34.48 -22.67
C GLU A 465 -17.96 34.93 -21.74
N GLN A 466 -17.91 34.51 -20.47
CA GLN A 466 -18.84 34.99 -19.43
C GLN A 466 -18.06 35.45 -18.19
N HIS A 467 -18.51 36.55 -17.60
CA HIS A 467 -17.99 37.09 -16.34
C HIS A 467 -18.93 36.75 -15.19
N LEU A 468 -18.39 36.48 -14.00
CA LEU A 468 -19.18 36.24 -12.81
C LEU A 468 -19.78 37.54 -12.24
N PRO A 469 -20.95 37.47 -11.57
CA PRO A 469 -21.74 36.27 -11.27
C PRO A 469 -22.60 35.77 -12.45
N LEU A 470 -22.71 34.45 -12.61
CA LEU A 470 -23.51 33.80 -13.66
C LEU A 470 -24.98 33.68 -13.24
N PRO A 471 -25.97 33.95 -14.12
CA PRO A 471 -27.36 33.63 -13.84
C PRO A 471 -27.59 32.10 -13.84
N ALA A 472 -28.42 31.61 -12.90
CA ALA A 472 -28.64 30.17 -12.62
C ALA A 472 -29.12 29.31 -13.82
N ALA A 473 -29.52 29.93 -14.94
CA ALA A 473 -29.99 29.27 -16.15
C ALA A 473 -28.98 29.29 -17.32
N ALA A 474 -27.74 29.75 -17.11
CA ALA A 474 -26.80 30.02 -18.20
C ALA A 474 -26.01 28.81 -18.72
N ILE A 475 -25.95 27.69 -17.99
CA ILE A 475 -25.09 26.55 -18.32
C ILE A 475 -25.96 25.32 -18.59
N ALA A 476 -25.82 24.75 -19.79
CA ALA A 476 -26.53 23.53 -20.15
C ALA A 476 -25.86 22.31 -19.48
N PRO A 477 -26.62 21.33 -18.97
CA PRO A 477 -26.06 20.08 -18.49
C PRO A 477 -25.15 19.44 -19.55
N SER A 478 -24.02 18.84 -19.14
CA SER A 478 -22.98 18.27 -20.03
C SER A 478 -22.08 19.23 -20.81
N SER A 479 -22.24 20.56 -20.71
CA SER A 479 -21.26 21.49 -21.30
C SER A 479 -19.89 21.41 -20.61
N VAL A 480 -18.80 21.70 -21.34
CA VAL A 480 -17.46 21.81 -20.76
C VAL A 480 -17.22 23.26 -20.34
N VAL A 481 -16.96 23.47 -19.05
CA VAL A 481 -16.67 24.79 -18.45
C VAL A 481 -15.21 24.84 -18.07
N VAL A 482 -14.48 25.80 -18.64
CA VAL A 482 -13.09 26.08 -18.28
C VAL A 482 -13.06 27.20 -17.26
N ILE A 483 -12.59 26.91 -16.05
CA ILE A 483 -12.49 27.88 -14.95
C ILE A 483 -11.05 28.32 -14.79
N VAL A 484 -10.86 29.63 -14.67
CA VAL A 484 -9.60 30.26 -14.30
C VAL A 484 -9.84 31.13 -13.05
N ASP A 485 -10.02 30.45 -11.90
CA ASP A 485 -9.98 30.90 -10.47
C ASP A 485 -11.23 31.41 -9.68
N GLU A 486 -11.68 30.76 -8.60
CA GLU A 486 -12.63 31.23 -7.53
C GLU A 486 -14.16 31.50 -7.80
N ALA A 487 -14.92 30.55 -8.37
CA ALA A 487 -16.38 30.45 -8.08
C ALA A 487 -17.00 29.07 -8.39
N ILE A 488 -17.21 28.21 -7.38
CA ILE A 488 -17.49 26.77 -7.61
C ILE A 488 -18.88 26.28 -7.21
N GLN A 489 -19.52 26.86 -6.18
CA GLN A 489 -20.74 26.28 -5.59
C GLN A 489 -21.91 26.12 -6.58
N HIS A 490 -22.09 27.06 -7.52
CA HIS A 490 -23.16 26.96 -8.51
C HIS A 490 -22.82 26.05 -9.70
N LEU A 491 -21.53 25.82 -9.97
CA LEU A 491 -21.08 25.02 -11.12
C LEU A 491 -21.18 23.53 -10.82
N THR A 492 -20.84 23.10 -9.61
CA THR A 492 -20.93 21.70 -9.19
C THR A 492 -22.37 21.18 -9.21
N ALA A 493 -23.36 22.01 -8.86
CA ALA A 493 -24.77 21.66 -8.88
C ALA A 493 -25.40 21.56 -10.29
N SER A 494 -24.71 22.03 -11.34
CA SER A 494 -25.26 22.14 -12.70
C SER A 494 -25.10 20.88 -13.57
N GLY A 495 -24.38 19.86 -13.09
CA GLY A 495 -24.10 18.64 -13.85
C GLY A 495 -23.25 18.86 -15.11
N CYS A 496 -22.46 19.94 -15.13
CA CYS A 496 -21.50 20.23 -16.21
C CYS A 496 -20.17 19.49 -16.00
N LYS A 497 -19.36 19.43 -17.07
CA LYS A 497 -17.98 18.91 -17.01
C LYS A 497 -17.05 20.09 -16.75
N ILE A 498 -16.33 20.07 -15.63
CA ILE A 498 -15.49 21.18 -15.18
C ILE A 498 -14.03 20.84 -15.50
N LEU A 499 -13.36 21.74 -16.23
CA LEU A 499 -11.91 21.74 -16.39
C LEU A 499 -11.35 22.99 -15.69
N TRP A 500 -10.57 22.80 -14.63
CA TRP A 500 -9.87 23.90 -13.97
C TRP A 500 -8.41 23.90 -14.41
N VAL A 501 -7.98 24.99 -15.04
CA VAL A 501 -6.59 25.16 -15.47
C VAL A 501 -5.84 26.04 -14.47
N THR A 502 -4.72 25.55 -13.95
CA THR A 502 -3.82 26.31 -13.07
C THR A 502 -2.43 26.41 -13.69
N SER A 503 -1.56 27.25 -13.12
CA SER A 503 -0.15 27.26 -13.47
C SER A 503 0.71 27.41 -12.21
N GLY A 504 1.71 26.54 -12.06
CA GLY A 504 2.64 26.53 -10.93
C GLY A 504 2.04 26.01 -9.61
N ALA A 505 0.98 25.21 -9.66
CA ALA A 505 0.29 24.69 -8.46
C ALA A 505 0.84 23.32 -7.98
N GLN A 506 1.42 22.51 -8.87
CA GLN A 506 1.91 21.16 -8.57
C GLN A 506 3.28 20.91 -9.20
N LEU A 507 3.98 19.84 -8.80
CA LEU A 507 5.30 19.40 -9.26
C LEU A 507 6.44 20.42 -9.03
N ASP A 508 6.41 21.54 -9.74
CA ASP A 508 7.28 22.71 -9.57
C ASP A 508 6.46 23.88 -9.02
N VAL A 509 6.26 23.87 -7.70
CA VAL A 509 5.34 24.81 -7.05
C VAL A 509 5.92 26.23 -7.04
N ARG A 510 5.22 27.15 -7.72
CA ARG A 510 5.51 28.60 -7.74
C ARG A 510 4.39 29.42 -7.10
N HIS A 511 3.16 28.90 -7.16
CA HIS A 511 1.92 29.54 -6.70
C HIS A 511 1.13 28.55 -5.83
N PRO A 512 1.49 28.38 -4.55
CA PRO A 512 0.87 27.39 -3.66
C PRO A 512 -0.59 27.69 -3.31
N ASP A 513 -1.00 28.95 -3.44
CA ASP A 513 -2.40 29.42 -3.34
C ASP A 513 -3.30 28.70 -4.35
N ARG A 514 -2.81 28.48 -5.57
CA ARG A 514 -3.55 27.76 -6.63
C ARG A 514 -3.71 26.28 -6.35
N SER A 515 -2.92 25.69 -5.44
CA SER A 515 -3.04 24.29 -5.04
C SER A 515 -4.31 24.02 -4.23
N LEU A 516 -4.98 25.05 -3.68
CA LEU A 516 -6.25 24.89 -2.96
C LEU A 516 -7.35 24.28 -3.84
N ALA A 517 -7.33 24.56 -5.15
CA ALA A 517 -8.27 23.98 -6.11
C ALA A 517 -8.21 22.45 -6.16
N TYR A 518 -7.02 21.86 -5.96
CA TYR A 518 -6.85 20.41 -5.88
C TYR A 518 -7.57 19.82 -4.66
N GLY A 519 -7.37 20.41 -3.48
CA GLY A 519 -8.05 20.00 -2.25
C GLY A 519 -9.56 20.10 -2.37
N LEU A 520 -10.07 21.23 -2.88
CA LEU A 520 -11.49 21.41 -3.14
C LEU A 520 -12.06 20.36 -4.09
N SER A 521 -11.39 20.10 -5.22
CA SER A 521 -11.88 19.10 -6.19
C SER A 521 -11.98 17.70 -5.59
N ARG A 522 -11.04 17.31 -4.72
CA ARG A 522 -11.03 16.01 -4.05
C ARG A 522 -12.21 15.88 -3.10
N VAL A 523 -12.50 16.93 -2.32
CA VAL A 523 -13.67 16.96 -1.42
C VAL A 523 -14.96 16.88 -2.23
N VAL A 524 -15.12 17.71 -3.27
CA VAL A 524 -16.32 17.70 -4.11
C VAL A 524 -16.57 16.32 -4.74
N ARG A 525 -15.53 15.68 -5.29
CA ARG A 525 -15.65 14.33 -5.88
C ARG A 525 -15.92 13.25 -4.83
N ALA A 526 -15.46 13.43 -3.59
CA ALA A 526 -15.74 12.51 -2.48
C ALA A 526 -17.18 12.64 -1.97
N GLU A 527 -17.74 13.85 -1.97
CA GLU A 527 -19.14 14.13 -1.59
C GLU A 527 -20.14 13.73 -2.68
N ASP A 528 -19.84 14.04 -3.95
CA ASP A 528 -20.64 13.68 -5.11
C ASP A 528 -19.79 13.04 -6.22
N PRO A 529 -19.72 11.69 -6.27
CA PRO A 529 -18.98 10.96 -7.29
C PRO A 529 -19.50 11.15 -8.72
N CYS A 530 -20.67 11.74 -8.93
CA CYS A 530 -21.21 12.02 -10.26
C CYS A 530 -20.63 13.29 -10.88
N VAL A 531 -19.95 14.14 -10.10
CA VAL A 531 -19.36 15.38 -10.60
C VAL A 531 -18.08 15.09 -11.39
N ASN A 532 -18.05 15.53 -12.67
CA ASN A 532 -16.84 15.46 -13.49
C ASN A 532 -16.04 16.75 -13.34
N PHE A 533 -15.02 16.70 -12.49
CA PHE A 533 -14.16 17.84 -12.16
C PHE A 533 -12.69 17.45 -12.34
N THR A 534 -12.11 17.93 -13.44
CA THR A 534 -10.72 17.68 -13.85
C THR A 534 -9.87 18.93 -13.66
N LEU A 535 -8.65 18.76 -13.15
CA LEU A 535 -7.62 19.79 -13.01
C LEU A 535 -6.46 19.54 -13.96
N LEU A 536 -5.94 20.61 -14.55
CA LEU A 536 -4.74 20.59 -15.37
C LEU A 536 -3.83 21.76 -14.97
N ASP A 537 -2.69 21.47 -14.35
CA ASP A 537 -1.68 22.47 -14.03
C ASP A 537 -0.63 22.58 -15.13
N VAL A 538 -0.62 23.68 -15.87
CA VAL A 538 0.27 23.91 -17.02
C VAL A 538 1.52 24.68 -16.64
N GLU A 539 2.61 24.47 -17.38
CA GLU A 539 3.87 25.21 -17.18
C GLU A 539 3.67 26.70 -17.46
N SER A 540 2.96 27.01 -18.55
CA SER A 540 2.69 28.38 -18.98
C SER A 540 1.39 28.44 -19.77
N THR A 541 0.54 29.42 -19.48
CA THR A 541 -0.75 29.59 -20.15
C THR A 541 -0.65 29.96 -21.63
N VAL A 542 0.56 30.25 -22.14
CA VAL A 542 0.78 30.68 -23.53
C VAL A 542 1.69 29.74 -24.33
N SER A 543 2.25 28.69 -23.71
CA SER A 543 3.13 27.77 -24.42
C SER A 543 2.32 26.87 -25.37
N THR A 544 2.91 26.50 -26.50
CA THR A 544 2.25 25.61 -27.48
C THR A 544 1.93 24.24 -26.88
N GLY A 545 2.82 23.68 -26.06
CA GLY A 545 2.60 22.39 -25.39
C GLY A 545 1.49 22.45 -24.34
N SER A 546 1.41 23.53 -23.58
CA SER A 546 0.34 23.76 -22.61
C SER A 546 -1.02 23.90 -23.30
N LEU A 547 -1.09 24.63 -24.41
CA LEU A 547 -2.33 24.77 -25.20
C LEU A 547 -2.79 23.45 -25.80
N GLU A 548 -1.85 22.63 -26.29
CA GLU A 548 -2.13 21.29 -26.79
C GLU A 548 -2.72 20.40 -25.68
N ALA A 549 -2.13 20.43 -24.48
CA ALA A 549 -2.64 19.69 -23.33
C ALA A 549 -4.05 20.14 -22.90
N ILE A 550 -4.33 21.44 -22.90
CA ILE A 550 -5.66 21.98 -22.61
C ILE A 550 -6.66 21.51 -23.66
N CYS A 551 -6.36 21.68 -24.95
CA CYS A 551 -7.23 21.25 -26.05
C CYS A 551 -7.54 19.75 -25.99
N ARG A 552 -6.51 18.92 -25.76
CA ARG A 552 -6.65 17.47 -25.63
C ARG A 552 -7.55 17.09 -24.46
N THR A 553 -7.40 17.76 -23.32
CA THR A 553 -8.23 17.49 -22.12
C THR A 553 -9.69 17.87 -22.37
N ILE A 554 -9.94 19.01 -23.03
CA ILE A 554 -11.30 19.42 -23.44
C ILE A 554 -11.92 18.37 -24.36
N LEU A 555 -11.20 17.91 -25.38
CA LEU A 555 -11.67 16.89 -26.32
C LEU A 555 -12.03 15.58 -25.59
N SER A 556 -11.16 15.12 -24.68
CA SER A 556 -11.40 13.94 -23.86
C SER A 556 -12.69 14.06 -23.05
N LEU A 557 -12.88 15.19 -22.37
CA LEU A 557 -14.10 15.48 -21.61
C LEU A 557 -15.35 15.50 -22.51
N GLN A 558 -15.28 16.10 -23.70
CA GLN A 558 -16.42 16.19 -24.62
C GLN A 558 -16.86 14.81 -25.12
N GLN A 559 -15.91 13.95 -25.49
CA GLN A 559 -16.18 12.60 -26.00
C GLN A 559 -16.79 11.68 -24.94
N GLY A 560 -16.83 12.10 -23.67
CA GLY A 560 -17.39 11.29 -22.59
C GLY A 560 -16.51 10.10 -22.25
N HIS A 561 -15.24 10.13 -22.64
CA HIS A 561 -14.25 9.22 -22.14
C HIS A 561 -14.24 9.35 -20.61
N GLN A 562 -14.52 8.25 -19.91
CA GLN A 562 -14.27 8.20 -18.47
C GLN A 562 -12.77 8.33 -18.29
N THR A 563 -12.34 9.52 -17.87
CA THR A 563 -10.94 9.73 -17.50
C THR A 563 -10.70 8.96 -16.21
N GLN A 564 -9.76 8.02 -16.22
CA GLN A 564 -9.35 7.32 -14.99
C GLN A 564 -8.77 8.29 -13.96
N ASP A 565 -8.20 9.39 -14.46
CA ASP A 565 -7.58 10.44 -13.68
C ASP A 565 -8.36 11.75 -13.77
N HIS A 566 -8.23 12.57 -12.73
CA HIS A 566 -8.83 13.90 -12.65
C HIS A 566 -7.82 14.99 -12.34
N GLU A 567 -6.55 14.63 -12.17
CA GLU A 567 -5.49 15.54 -11.76
C GLU A 567 -4.29 15.34 -12.68
N TYR A 568 -4.02 16.36 -13.49
CA TYR A 568 -2.97 16.35 -14.50
C TYR A 568 -2.00 17.51 -14.30
N VAL A 569 -0.74 17.29 -14.66
CA VAL A 569 0.30 18.32 -14.70
C VAL A 569 0.98 18.28 -16.06
N GLU A 570 1.09 19.42 -16.72
CA GLU A 570 1.82 19.56 -17.98
C GLU A 570 3.14 20.31 -17.75
N ARG A 571 4.27 19.74 -18.18
CA ARG A 571 5.58 20.39 -18.20
C ARG A 571 6.29 20.06 -19.50
N GLY A 572 6.83 21.05 -20.20
CA GLY A 572 7.58 20.87 -21.45
C GLY A 572 6.77 20.16 -22.55
N GLY A 573 5.45 20.34 -22.61
CA GLY A 573 4.54 19.66 -23.52
C GLY A 573 4.24 18.20 -23.15
N VAL A 574 4.65 17.73 -21.98
CA VAL A 574 4.40 16.37 -21.48
C VAL A 574 3.36 16.43 -20.36
N VAL A 575 2.27 15.66 -20.51
CA VAL A 575 1.28 15.51 -19.44
C VAL A 575 1.69 14.36 -18.51
N HIS A 576 1.57 14.60 -17.21
CA HIS A 576 1.91 13.71 -16.13
C HIS A 576 0.66 13.40 -15.30
N VAL A 577 0.62 12.19 -14.74
CA VAL A 577 -0.39 11.75 -13.78
C VAL A 577 0.27 11.40 -12.44
N SER A 578 -0.46 11.54 -11.34
CA SER A 578 0.07 11.31 -10.00
C SER A 578 -0.35 9.98 -9.40
N ARG A 579 0.55 9.30 -8.68
CA ARG A 579 0.27 8.08 -7.92
C ARG A 579 0.93 8.14 -6.56
N VAL A 580 0.35 7.46 -5.57
CA VAL A 580 0.89 7.39 -4.21
C VAL A 580 1.50 6.01 -4.00
N TYR A 581 2.79 5.94 -3.68
CA TYR A 581 3.55 4.70 -3.48
C TYR A 581 4.27 4.71 -2.13
N PRO A 582 4.62 3.54 -1.57
CA PRO A 582 5.51 3.46 -0.40
C PRO A 582 6.84 4.19 -0.66
N ASP A 583 7.25 5.01 0.30
CA ASP A 583 8.53 5.70 0.29
C ASP A 583 9.62 4.74 0.77
N THR A 584 10.24 4.03 -0.16
CA THR A 584 11.22 2.98 0.13
C THR A 584 12.34 3.45 1.05
N GLN A 585 12.86 4.67 0.84
CA GLN A 585 13.95 5.21 1.65
C GLN A 585 13.46 5.59 3.05
N MET A 586 12.35 6.31 3.16
CA MET A 586 11.83 6.76 4.45
C MET A 586 11.38 5.57 5.31
N ASN A 587 10.78 4.55 4.70
CA ASN A 587 10.42 3.31 5.39
C ASN A 587 11.67 2.54 5.84
N ALA A 588 12.68 2.39 4.98
CA ALA A 588 13.93 1.72 5.35
C ALA A 588 14.70 2.46 6.46
N ASP A 589 14.62 3.79 6.50
CA ASP A 589 15.25 4.58 7.56
C ASP A 589 14.44 4.54 8.85
N ALA A 590 13.11 4.54 8.78
CA ALA A 590 12.24 4.32 9.93
C ALA A 590 12.42 2.90 10.51
N GLU A 591 12.54 1.88 9.67
CA GLU A 591 12.87 0.50 10.07
C GLU A 591 14.21 0.43 10.81
N LYS A 592 15.24 1.13 10.31
CA LYS A 592 16.53 1.22 10.98
C LYS A 592 16.42 1.96 12.30
N GLU A 593 15.67 3.06 12.35
CA GLU A 593 15.48 3.84 13.57
C GLU A 593 14.69 3.06 14.62
N ASP A 594 13.63 2.34 14.24
CA ASP A 594 12.90 1.41 15.11
C ASP A 594 13.78 0.26 15.57
N ALA A 595 14.60 -0.31 14.69
CA ALA A 595 15.58 -1.33 15.05
C ALA A 595 16.61 -0.76 16.03
N ILE A 596 17.08 0.48 15.83
CA ILE A 596 17.99 1.20 16.72
C ILE A 596 17.29 1.53 18.04
N THR A 597 16.01 1.85 18.08
CA THR A 597 15.29 2.22 19.31
C THR A 597 14.93 0.98 20.13
N THR A 598 14.55 -0.11 19.45
CA THR A 598 14.37 -1.45 20.03
C THR A 598 15.70 -2.06 20.50
N THR A 599 16.82 -1.70 19.86
CA THR A 599 18.18 -2.03 20.31
C THR A 599 18.83 -0.95 21.19
N ALA A 600 18.26 0.24 21.36
CA ALA A 600 18.70 1.26 22.32
C ALA A 600 18.15 0.97 23.71
N ALA A 601 17.04 0.23 23.81
CA ALA A 601 16.71 -0.56 25.00
C ALA A 601 17.77 -1.64 25.32
N LEU A 602 18.69 -1.90 24.38
CA LEU A 602 19.92 -2.69 24.52
C LEU A 602 21.17 -1.84 24.23
N SER A 603 21.32 -0.65 24.82
CA SER A 603 22.62 -0.09 25.29
C SER A 603 22.54 1.40 25.68
N PRO A 604 22.68 1.78 26.98
CA PRO A 604 23.95 2.33 27.41
C PRO A 604 24.93 1.16 27.39
N ALA A 605 26.07 1.31 26.72
CA ALA A 605 27.09 0.26 26.57
C ALA A 605 27.15 -0.60 27.84
N GLN A 606 26.91 -1.90 27.73
CA GLN A 606 27.08 -2.81 28.87
C GLN A 606 28.52 -2.64 29.36
N GLN A 607 28.68 -1.89 30.44
CA GLN A 607 29.96 -1.72 31.07
C GLN A 607 30.14 -2.93 31.98
N THR A 608 31.10 -3.79 31.64
CA THR A 608 31.57 -4.80 32.57
C THR A 608 32.25 -4.07 33.72
N GLN A 609 31.56 -4.00 34.85
CA GLN A 609 32.08 -3.44 36.09
C GLN A 609 32.10 -4.52 37.17
N ASN A 610 33.02 -4.40 38.12
CA ASN A 610 33.02 -5.25 39.29
C ASN A 610 31.85 -4.85 40.20
N LEU A 611 30.98 -5.81 40.54
CA LEU A 611 29.81 -5.58 41.39
C LEU A 611 30.18 -4.99 42.75
N HIS A 612 31.34 -5.36 43.31
CA HIS A 612 31.82 -4.86 44.60
C HIS A 612 32.41 -3.44 44.54
N GLU A 613 32.70 -2.93 43.35
CA GLU A 613 33.27 -1.59 43.14
C GLU A 613 32.21 -0.56 42.69
N HIS A 614 30.95 -1.00 42.52
CA HIS A 614 29.87 -0.14 42.09
C HIS A 614 29.42 0.78 43.25
N PRO A 615 29.23 2.10 43.04
CA PRO A 615 28.93 3.07 44.10
C PRO A 615 27.53 2.93 44.72
N SER A 616 26.69 2.02 44.21
CA SER A 616 25.29 1.86 44.59
C SER A 616 24.83 0.40 44.50
N CYS A 617 23.72 0.09 45.17
CA CYS A 617 23.16 -1.25 45.20
C CYS A 617 22.65 -1.66 43.81
N VAL A 618 23.17 -2.76 43.28
CA VAL A 618 22.83 -3.31 41.97
C VAL A 618 22.10 -4.64 42.13
N ARG A 619 21.08 -4.88 41.29
CA ARG A 619 20.28 -6.10 41.28
C ARG A 619 20.21 -6.70 39.88
N LEU A 620 20.11 -8.03 39.79
CA LEU A 620 19.88 -8.71 38.52
C LEU A 620 18.44 -8.48 38.05
N VAL A 621 18.27 -7.98 36.83
CA VAL A 621 16.97 -7.72 36.19
C VAL A 621 16.93 -8.40 34.82
N CYS A 622 15.79 -8.96 34.46
CA CYS A 622 15.51 -9.45 33.11
C CYS A 622 14.74 -8.36 32.36
N ARG A 623 15.35 -7.75 31.32
CA ARG A 623 14.71 -6.65 30.58
C ARG A 623 13.56 -7.12 29.70
N GLN A 624 13.66 -8.34 29.17
CA GLN A 624 12.65 -8.95 28.31
C GLN A 624 12.27 -10.33 28.89
N PRO A 625 11.16 -10.42 29.66
CA PRO A 625 10.65 -11.70 30.15
C PRO A 625 10.48 -12.71 29.01
N GLY A 626 10.94 -13.94 29.19
CA GLY A 626 10.96 -14.98 28.14
C GLY A 626 12.29 -15.13 27.41
N LYS A 627 13.20 -14.15 27.49
CA LYS A 627 14.54 -14.22 26.86
C LYS A 627 15.66 -14.21 27.89
N LEU A 628 16.29 -15.38 28.10
CA LEU A 628 17.45 -15.55 29.00
C LEU A 628 18.63 -14.63 28.68
N GLN A 629 18.78 -14.18 27.43
CA GLN A 629 19.86 -13.27 27.04
C GLN A 629 19.65 -11.82 27.48
N SER A 630 18.46 -11.47 28.00
CA SER A 630 18.13 -10.11 28.43
C SER A 630 18.44 -9.82 29.91
N HIS A 631 19.14 -10.73 30.59
CA HIS A 631 19.57 -10.53 31.98
C HIS A 631 20.70 -9.50 32.04
N CYS A 632 20.53 -8.48 32.87
CA CYS A 632 21.58 -7.50 33.17
C CYS A 632 21.48 -7.04 34.62
N PHE A 633 22.60 -6.63 35.20
CA PHE A 633 22.58 -5.92 36.48
C PHE A 633 22.14 -4.48 36.26
N ALA A 634 21.21 -4.01 37.08
CA ALA A 634 20.71 -2.64 37.08
C ALA A 634 20.70 -2.08 38.50
N GLU A 635 20.94 -0.77 38.64
CA GLU A 635 20.89 -0.08 39.92
C GLU A 635 19.49 -0.18 40.54
N ALA A 636 19.42 -0.63 41.79
CA ALA A 636 18.18 -0.79 42.54
C ALA A 636 17.72 0.54 43.17
N SER A 637 18.67 1.39 43.57
CA SER A 637 18.41 2.72 44.12
C SER A 637 19.67 3.59 44.05
N SER A 638 19.51 4.87 43.69
CA SER A 638 20.61 5.84 43.60
C SER A 638 21.12 6.36 44.96
N SER A 639 20.44 6.00 46.05
CA SER A 639 20.81 6.35 47.42
C SER A 639 20.80 5.11 48.31
N PRO A 640 21.69 5.02 49.32
CA PRO A 640 21.69 3.91 50.26
C PRO A 640 20.35 3.84 51.00
N VAL A 641 19.69 2.68 50.91
CA VAL A 641 18.44 2.43 51.64
C VAL A 641 18.78 2.24 53.11
N PRO A 642 18.20 3.01 54.05
CA PRO A 642 18.48 2.83 55.47
C PRO A 642 18.03 1.43 55.91
N LEU A 643 18.95 0.71 56.56
CA LEU A 643 18.69 -0.62 57.11
C LEU A 643 17.72 -0.49 58.30
N PRO A 644 16.55 -1.16 58.28
CA PRO A 644 15.67 -1.17 59.45
C PRO A 644 16.36 -1.83 60.65
N ASP A 645 16.00 -1.43 61.87
CA ASP A 645 16.69 -1.81 63.12
C ASP A 645 16.83 -3.34 63.34
N ASP A 646 15.94 -4.15 62.75
CA ASP A 646 15.91 -5.61 62.89
C ASP A 646 16.59 -6.38 61.74
N PHE A 647 17.29 -5.68 60.84
CA PHE A 647 17.92 -6.29 59.65
C PHE A 647 19.43 -6.19 59.72
N ILE A 648 20.12 -7.13 59.06
CA ILE A 648 21.56 -7.10 58.85
C ILE A 648 21.83 -6.94 57.36
N GLU A 649 22.94 -6.31 57.01
CA GLU A 649 23.41 -6.23 55.63
C GLU A 649 24.52 -7.26 55.43
N VAL A 650 24.37 -8.12 54.43
CA VAL A 650 25.32 -9.20 54.13
C VAL A 650 25.99 -8.92 52.79
N GLU A 651 27.32 -8.88 52.79
CA GLU A 651 28.10 -8.78 51.56
C GLU A 651 28.05 -10.11 50.78
N MET A 652 27.44 -10.06 49.60
CA MET A 652 27.21 -11.23 48.76
C MET A 652 28.42 -11.47 47.84
N HIS A 653 29.15 -12.57 48.06
CA HIS A 653 30.25 -13.00 47.18
C HIS A 653 29.81 -13.98 46.09
N ALA A 654 28.72 -14.72 46.31
CA ALA A 654 28.16 -15.66 45.36
C ALA A 654 26.66 -15.82 45.58
N ALA A 655 25.90 -15.95 44.49
CA ALA A 655 24.48 -16.26 44.51
C ALA A 655 24.21 -17.47 43.61
N GLY A 656 23.58 -18.50 44.15
CA GLY A 656 23.09 -19.63 43.35
C GLY A 656 21.80 -19.26 42.64
N LEU A 657 21.69 -19.60 41.36
CA LEU A 657 20.43 -19.49 40.61
C LEU A 657 19.59 -20.74 40.86
N ASN A 658 18.35 -20.58 41.30
CA ASN A 658 17.42 -21.68 41.49
C ASN A 658 16.45 -21.79 40.29
N PHE A 659 15.81 -22.96 40.14
CA PHE A 659 14.86 -23.24 39.06
C PHE A 659 13.67 -22.27 39.06
N LYS A 660 13.28 -21.74 40.23
CA LYS A 660 12.26 -20.68 40.37
C LYS A 660 12.67 -19.35 39.75
N ASP A 661 13.96 -19.00 39.81
CA ASP A 661 14.50 -17.76 39.24
C ASP A 661 14.50 -17.80 37.71
N ILE A 662 14.65 -19.01 37.16
CA ILE A 662 14.61 -19.29 35.72
C ILE A 662 13.15 -19.34 35.21
N LEU A 663 12.25 -20.05 35.91
CA LEU A 663 10.84 -20.20 35.53
C LEU A 663 10.03 -18.89 35.63
N GLY A 664 10.24 -18.11 36.70
CA GLY A 664 9.57 -16.82 36.87
C GLY A 664 9.95 -15.78 35.82
N ARG A 665 11.08 -15.99 35.13
CA ARG A 665 11.65 -15.05 34.14
C ARG A 665 11.59 -15.56 32.70
N LEU A 666 11.32 -16.84 32.48
CA LEU A 666 10.96 -17.45 31.19
C LEU A 666 9.45 -17.36 30.88
N SER A 667 8.68 -16.60 31.66
CA SER A 667 7.22 -16.45 31.51
C SER A 667 6.45 -17.78 31.68
N LEU A 668 7.00 -18.74 32.44
CA LEU A 668 6.45 -20.09 32.60
C LEU A 668 6.00 -20.43 34.04
N SER A 669 6.09 -19.49 34.99
CA SER A 669 5.68 -19.75 36.39
C SER A 669 4.24 -19.32 36.69
N MET A 670 3.39 -20.32 36.94
CA MET A 670 2.03 -20.23 37.46
C MET A 670 2.06 -20.44 38.99
N GLU A 671 2.09 -19.40 39.82
CA GLU A 671 1.55 -19.49 41.20
C GLU A 671 1.11 -18.09 41.74
N PRO A 672 -0.12 -17.94 42.31
CA PRO A 672 -0.66 -16.65 42.76
C PRO A 672 -0.33 -16.25 44.21
N SER A 673 0.39 -17.05 44.99
CA SER A 673 0.48 -16.86 46.45
C SER A 673 1.87 -16.46 46.93
N ASN A 674 2.30 -15.22 46.65
CA ASN A 674 3.19 -14.37 47.50
C ASN A 674 3.80 -13.21 46.69
N ARG A 675 3.02 -12.15 46.41
CA ARG A 675 3.60 -10.88 45.91
C ARG A 675 3.54 -9.72 46.92
N ASN A 676 2.86 -9.91 48.06
CA ASN A 676 3.02 -9.07 49.25
C ASN A 676 4.11 -9.57 50.22
N ALA A 677 4.73 -10.72 49.93
CA ALA A 677 5.98 -11.08 50.55
C ALA A 677 7.10 -10.55 49.67
N SER A 678 7.64 -9.39 50.03
CA SER A 678 9.04 -9.10 49.74
C SER A 678 9.88 -10.22 50.34
N TYR A 679 10.10 -11.31 49.60
CA TYR A 679 11.20 -12.22 49.89
C TYR A 679 12.49 -11.49 49.52
N ARG A 680 12.96 -10.63 50.45
CA ARG A 680 14.38 -10.55 50.78
C ARG A 680 14.78 -11.94 51.25
N ALA A 681 15.10 -12.83 50.32
CA ALA A 681 15.77 -14.07 50.63
C ALA A 681 17.24 -13.90 50.26
N LEU A 682 17.95 -13.17 51.13
CA LEU A 682 19.33 -13.45 51.50
C LEU A 682 19.50 -12.90 52.92
N ASP A 683 18.74 -13.46 53.86
CA ASP A 683 19.07 -13.40 55.28
C ASP A 683 18.72 -14.73 55.95
N ALA A 684 19.76 -15.32 56.54
CA ALA A 684 19.83 -16.49 57.41
C ALA A 684 19.39 -17.85 56.86
N VAL A 685 20.35 -18.75 56.63
CA VAL A 685 20.58 -19.97 57.45
C VAL A 685 22.03 -20.46 57.23
N ALA A 686 22.78 -20.52 58.34
CA ALA A 686 24.00 -21.29 58.66
C ALA A 686 25.17 -21.38 57.66
#